data_AF-A0A9N9MJV6-F1
#
_entry.id   AF-A0A9N9MJV6-F1
#
_cell.length_a   1.000
_cell.length_b   1.000
_cell.length_c   1.000
_cell.angle_alpha   90.00
_cell.angle_beta   90.00
_cell.angle_gamma   90.00
#
_symmetry.space_group_name_H-M   'P 1'
#
loop_
_entity.id
_entity.type
_entity.pdbx_description
1 polymer ?
#
loop_
_entity_poly.entity_id
_entity_poly.type
_entity_poly.pdbx_seq_one_letter_code
_entity_poly.pdbx_strand_id
1 'polypeptide(L)'
;MNKEAKYRRGNKARLRLNAKRLKRKSFPKSKTQNTTVSENIESTSRETNSENIEVASAECGRERDLSYLNNEIEIDFEYNIDHTNFDPSFDHTNFDHTDEIMQESHEIQTESDGNKSNREDEKTNDRTGSISIDEVLEGRRIVDLGFFITSLVRYSNHAPHFACTLQNMRIIKEERKGFLSHIHVKCNMCNETCIIPTCKESNDDINKDAVLGVMSIGSGLSHLQQISASLEIPCMSGRMYSTVHDEISNVWEETSIKAMKDAADEEKALAIAAGDINESGIPTITVVADGSWAKRSYGNRYNSLSGAAAIVGYRTKKVLFIGVRNKFCLVCDSKRKENSTPKDHKCYKNWTGSAASMEANIIAEGFQRSIEMYGLIYNRLIADGDSNTYKRILEVHPYENIRVKKIECKNHLLRNYSKKIRDLVKDTQAGPLNLRKIIEQNQLRLRWAITKAISHRKNENGSLDQKIINLKRDMNNSISHVFDEHRECQDLGYFCYKAYNENNVLNDLKSTDLYQKLCTFKNYLVRHAESLIHDVENNSVEQFNSVIAKFIGGKRVNYCQRRSYQSRCAAAVVSHNTKRVIYTARKHLSPGKSPSKFSKKMELRRTEKNRNRKPACRKPLFSKKNTETEDNKSYGEKCEKPDMTDEELRHAKNDFKESLCRSSEDIKTIEVLTRQQQNSDLWYLERRKRLTASMFGVVCRRRPTTGCKSLVQSILYPKKFYSAACDYGNKYESVARNALEKLIGKKIEPCGLFIDQEQQFLAASPDGIIEEKGIVEIKCPYSAREMTPEEGIIKRKITFWDKNGVINKKHKWFYQVQGQLHVAKRLYCVFAVWTPHGLKTETILADESFWSHEMQDYLVDFFDNCLLPEIVDSRVARNMPIRDKKNKSLKDL
;
A
#
# COMPACT_ATOMS: atom_id res chain seq x y z
N MET A 1 53.60 -28.80 15.02
CA MET A 1 52.40 -29.66 15.03
C MET A 1 51.51 -29.36 16.26
N ASN A 2 50.71 -28.28 16.29
CA ASN A 2 49.86 -28.00 17.48
C ASN A 2 48.51 -27.28 17.21
N LYS A 3 48.00 -27.32 15.98
CA LYS A 3 46.65 -26.80 15.63
C LYS A 3 45.60 -27.91 15.38
N GLU A 4 45.99 -29.02 14.76
CA GLU A 4 45.07 -30.16 14.49
C GLU A 4 44.52 -30.85 15.75
N ALA A 5 45.30 -30.89 16.83
CA ALA A 5 44.92 -31.54 18.09
C ALA A 5 43.65 -30.94 18.72
N LYS A 6 43.38 -29.64 18.51
CA LYS A 6 42.14 -28.99 18.97
C LYS A 6 40.94 -29.37 18.10
N TYR A 7 41.12 -29.56 16.79
CA TYR A 7 40.03 -29.89 15.86
C TYR A 7 39.45 -31.29 16.15
N ARG A 8 40.30 -32.30 16.39
CA ARG A 8 39.86 -33.68 16.69
C ARG A 8 39.13 -33.83 18.04
N ARG A 9 39.29 -32.92 19.01
CA ARG A 9 38.56 -32.97 20.29
C ARG A 9 37.12 -32.46 20.18
N GLY A 10 36.82 -31.54 19.26
CA GLY A 10 35.45 -30.98 19.10
C GLY A 10 34.42 -32.02 18.64
N ASN A 11 34.71 -32.77 17.57
CA ASN A 11 33.75 -33.71 16.98
C ASN A 11 33.38 -34.89 17.90
N LYS A 12 34.29 -35.33 18.78
CA LYS A 12 34.04 -36.45 19.70
C LYS A 12 33.02 -36.11 20.81
N ALA A 13 32.84 -34.83 21.13
CA ALA A 13 31.79 -34.37 22.04
C ALA A 13 30.40 -34.32 21.35
N ARG A 14 30.35 -33.82 20.10
CA ARG A 14 29.11 -33.63 19.33
C ARG A 14 28.41 -34.97 19.03
N LEU A 15 29.16 -36.03 18.72
CA LEU A 15 28.62 -37.39 18.50
C LEU A 15 27.99 -38.02 19.77
N ARG A 16 28.56 -37.78 20.96
CA ARG A 16 28.03 -38.33 22.23
C ARG A 16 26.69 -37.73 22.65
N LEU A 17 26.33 -36.54 22.16
CA LEU A 17 25.05 -35.90 22.45
C LEU A 17 23.88 -36.50 21.67
N ASN A 18 24.06 -36.79 20.37
CA ASN A 18 23.02 -37.40 19.54
C ASN A 18 22.67 -38.83 20.01
N ALA A 19 23.68 -39.62 20.39
CA ALA A 19 23.48 -41.00 20.88
C ALA A 19 22.62 -41.09 22.17
N LYS A 20 22.57 -40.02 23.00
CA LYS A 20 21.69 -39.97 24.18
C LYS A 20 20.23 -39.61 23.85
N ARG A 21 19.94 -39.05 22.67
CA ARG A 21 18.59 -38.58 22.30
C ARG A 21 17.67 -39.69 21.77
N LEU A 22 18.24 -40.78 21.26
CA LEU A 22 17.51 -41.94 20.72
C LEU A 22 17.11 -43.01 21.76
N LYS A 23 17.59 -42.92 23.01
CA LYS A 23 17.35 -43.95 24.06
C LYS A 23 16.24 -43.61 25.08
N ARG A 24 15.25 -42.78 24.71
CA ARG A 24 14.12 -42.43 25.60
C ARG A 24 12.75 -42.33 24.89
N LYS A 25 12.24 -43.46 24.40
CA LYS A 25 10.81 -43.87 24.50
C LYS A 25 10.64 -45.31 23.97
N SER A 26 10.65 -46.27 24.89
CA SER A 26 10.44 -47.69 24.60
C SER A 26 9.94 -48.41 25.86
N PHE A 27 8.62 -48.59 25.98
CA PHE A 27 7.93 -49.39 27.02
C PHE A 27 6.44 -49.56 26.60
N PRO A 28 5.74 -50.63 27.03
CA PRO A 28 6.19 -52.01 27.28
C PRO A 28 5.39 -53.03 26.43
N LYS A 29 5.63 -54.34 26.59
CA LYS A 29 4.82 -55.41 25.98
C LYS A 29 3.91 -56.12 27.00
N SER A 30 2.87 -56.76 26.46
CA SER A 30 2.14 -57.96 26.93
C SER A 30 1.39 -57.94 28.28
N LYS A 31 0.06 -58.12 28.19
CA LYS A 31 -0.70 -59.29 28.68
C LYS A 31 -2.07 -59.33 27.96
N THR A 32 -2.41 -60.41 27.22
CA THR A 32 -3.41 -61.46 27.56
C THR A 32 -4.83 -60.93 27.80
N GLN A 33 -5.94 -61.52 27.30
CA GLN A 33 -6.20 -62.95 26.98
C GLN A 33 -7.02 -63.15 25.68
N ASN A 34 -7.23 -64.42 25.28
CA ASN A 34 -8.13 -64.83 24.18
C ASN A 34 -9.58 -65.04 24.67
N THR A 35 -10.55 -64.77 23.80
CA THR A 35 -11.88 -65.43 23.63
C THR A 35 -12.37 -65.01 22.22
N THR A 36 -12.61 -65.88 21.21
CA THR A 36 -13.67 -66.91 21.02
C THR A 36 -15.09 -66.32 21.09
N VAL A 37 -16.03 -66.58 20.17
CA VAL A 37 -16.05 -67.29 18.86
C VAL A 37 -17.36 -66.87 18.11
N SER A 38 -17.68 -67.42 16.93
CA SER A 38 -19.02 -67.42 16.27
C SER A 38 -19.58 -66.08 15.73
N GLU A 39 -20.49 -66.04 14.74
CA GLU A 39 -20.64 -66.79 13.46
C GLU A 39 -21.78 -66.16 12.62
N ASN A 40 -22.01 -66.68 11.40
CA ASN A 40 -23.12 -66.40 10.47
C ASN A 40 -23.10 -65.00 9.79
N ILE A 41 -23.20 -64.81 8.47
CA ILE A 41 -23.81 -65.54 7.31
C ILE A 41 -25.29 -65.15 7.07
N GLU A 42 -25.67 -65.11 5.79
CA GLU A 42 -26.96 -64.71 5.16
C GLU A 42 -27.20 -63.18 5.10
N SER A 43 -27.49 -62.49 3.98
CA SER A 43 -27.91 -62.77 2.58
C SER A 43 -29.42 -62.70 2.28
N THR A 44 -29.77 -62.11 1.12
CA THR A 44 -31.14 -62.03 0.52
C THR A 44 -32.19 -61.21 1.30
N SER A 45 -33.32 -60.72 0.74
CA SER A 45 -33.70 -60.39 -0.65
C SER A 45 -34.74 -59.23 -0.69
N ARG A 46 -35.72 -59.25 -1.61
CA ARG A 46 -36.51 -58.08 -2.09
C ARG A 46 -37.92 -57.95 -1.47
N GLU A 47 -38.57 -56.85 -1.87
CA GLU A 47 -39.96 -56.74 -2.41
C GLU A 47 -41.13 -56.28 -1.49
N THR A 48 -41.95 -55.37 -2.06
CA THR A 48 -43.33 -54.95 -1.66
C THR A 48 -43.50 -54.18 -0.32
N ASN A 49 -44.50 -53.29 -0.12
CA ASN A 49 -45.46 -52.58 -1.00
C ASN A 49 -46.06 -51.35 -0.28
N SER A 50 -46.64 -50.39 -1.05
CA SER A 50 -47.87 -49.57 -0.73
C SER A 50 -47.93 -48.70 0.57
N GLU A 51 -48.49 -47.48 0.65
CA GLU A 51 -49.36 -46.63 -0.20
C GLU A 51 -49.09 -45.11 -0.01
N ASN A 52 -49.46 -44.28 -1.02
CA ASN A 52 -50.12 -42.93 -1.04
C ASN A 52 -49.81 -41.86 0.06
N ILE A 53 -49.88 -40.54 -0.16
CA ILE A 53 -50.83 -39.67 -0.90
C ILE A 53 -50.13 -38.36 -1.39
N GLU A 54 -50.34 -37.98 -2.66
CA GLU A 54 -50.39 -36.63 -3.33
C GLU A 54 -49.35 -35.50 -3.00
N VAL A 55 -49.17 -34.38 -3.75
CA VAL A 55 -49.90 -33.74 -4.87
C VAL A 55 -48.95 -33.25 -5.99
N ALA A 56 -49.36 -33.49 -7.25
CA ALA A 56 -48.98 -32.91 -8.55
C ALA A 56 -47.70 -32.03 -8.77
N SER A 57 -46.97 -32.38 -9.83
CA SER A 57 -46.30 -31.44 -10.75
C SER A 57 -46.67 -31.79 -12.21
N ALA A 58 -46.43 -30.89 -13.16
CA ALA A 58 -47.08 -30.94 -14.48
C ALA A 58 -46.25 -31.55 -15.63
N GLU A 59 -46.95 -32.26 -16.51
CA GLU A 59 -46.60 -32.68 -17.86
C GLU A 59 -47.87 -32.52 -18.73
N CYS A 60 -47.88 -32.59 -20.06
CA CYS A 60 -46.93 -32.32 -21.15
C CYS A 60 -47.76 -32.56 -22.44
N GLY A 61 -47.44 -31.96 -23.60
CA GLY A 61 -48.03 -32.44 -24.85
C GLY A 61 -47.97 -31.54 -26.08
N ARG A 62 -47.34 -32.09 -27.13
CA ARG A 62 -47.50 -31.77 -28.57
C ARG A 62 -46.95 -30.42 -29.04
N GLU A 63 -46.60 -30.24 -30.32
CA GLU A 63 -45.83 -31.09 -31.24
C GLU A 63 -45.57 -30.29 -32.53
N ARG A 64 -44.37 -30.41 -33.13
CA ARG A 64 -44.03 -29.95 -34.50
C ARG A 64 -44.13 -28.41 -34.71
N ASP A 65 -43.54 -27.79 -35.73
CA ASP A 65 -42.97 -28.32 -36.98
C ASP A 65 -41.60 -27.70 -37.38
N LEU A 66 -41.04 -28.17 -38.49
CA LEU A 66 -39.66 -27.89 -38.98
C LEU A 66 -39.41 -26.41 -39.35
N SER A 67 -38.19 -25.88 -39.17
CA SER A 67 -37.03 -26.10 -40.06
C SER A 67 -35.81 -25.27 -39.57
N TYR A 68 -34.60 -25.20 -40.16
CA TYR A 68 -34.09 -25.65 -41.48
C TYR A 68 -32.59 -26.05 -41.38
N LEU A 69 -31.76 -25.79 -42.41
CA LEU A 69 -30.40 -26.33 -42.60
C LEU A 69 -29.26 -25.46 -42.04
N ASN A 70 -28.22 -26.10 -41.48
CA ASN A 70 -26.98 -26.35 -42.25
C ASN A 70 -26.08 -27.40 -41.59
N ASN A 71 -25.29 -28.11 -42.40
CA ASN A 71 -24.55 -29.31 -42.00
C ASN A 71 -23.09 -29.01 -41.59
N GLU A 72 -22.61 -29.65 -40.53
CA GLU A 72 -21.20 -30.07 -40.39
C GLU A 72 -21.20 -31.58 -40.07
N ILE A 73 -20.16 -32.30 -40.51
CA ILE A 73 -20.09 -33.77 -40.44
C ILE A 73 -19.17 -34.18 -39.29
N GLU A 74 -19.70 -34.96 -38.34
CA GLU A 74 -18.91 -35.70 -37.37
C GLU A 74 -18.57 -37.11 -37.92
N ILE A 75 -17.34 -37.55 -37.65
CA ILE A 75 -16.91 -38.95 -37.78
C ILE A 75 -16.10 -39.27 -36.52
N ASP A 76 -16.64 -40.12 -35.67
CA ASP A 76 -15.99 -40.64 -34.47
C ASP A 76 -14.90 -41.68 -34.80
N PHE A 77 -13.98 -41.86 -33.86
CA PHE A 77 -13.40 -43.18 -33.59
C PHE A 77 -12.98 -43.28 -32.10
N GLU A 78 -13.52 -44.28 -31.40
CA GLU A 78 -13.24 -44.56 -29.99
C GLU A 78 -12.10 -45.59 -29.81
N TYR A 79 -11.30 -45.43 -28.75
CA TYR A 79 -11.03 -46.43 -27.68
C TYR A 79 -9.99 -45.81 -26.69
N ASN A 80 -10.21 -45.81 -25.37
CA ASN A 80 -9.93 -46.88 -24.38
C ASN A 80 -8.46 -47.35 -24.39
N ILE A 81 -7.76 -47.59 -23.27
CA ILE A 81 -8.04 -47.54 -21.82
C ILE A 81 -6.67 -47.18 -21.16
N ASP A 82 -6.55 -46.49 -20.03
CA ASP A 82 -6.56 -47.14 -18.70
C ASP A 82 -6.67 -46.13 -17.55
N HIS A 83 -7.33 -46.53 -16.45
CA HIS A 83 -7.56 -45.71 -15.25
C HIS A 83 -7.16 -46.49 -13.99
N THR A 84 -5.90 -46.35 -13.57
CA THR A 84 -5.46 -46.80 -12.24
C THR A 84 -5.74 -45.73 -11.18
N ASN A 85 -6.50 -46.13 -10.15
CA ASN A 85 -6.81 -45.26 -9.02
C ASN A 85 -5.57 -44.97 -8.17
N PHE A 86 -5.40 -43.72 -7.74
CA PHE A 86 -4.54 -43.41 -6.59
C PHE A 86 -5.15 -42.32 -5.71
N ASP A 87 -5.30 -42.62 -4.43
CA ASP A 87 -5.99 -41.81 -3.42
C ASP A 87 -5.03 -40.77 -2.80
N PRO A 88 -5.33 -39.45 -2.87
CA PRO A 88 -4.46 -38.39 -2.36
C PRO A 88 -4.65 -38.12 -0.85
N SER A 89 -4.71 -39.17 -0.01
CA SER A 89 -4.73 -39.03 1.46
C SER A 89 -3.34 -39.26 2.08
N PHE A 90 -2.49 -38.24 2.18
CA PHE A 90 -1.39 -38.27 3.15
C PHE A 90 -0.89 -36.88 3.59
N ASP A 91 -0.46 -36.78 4.85
CA ASP A 91 0.09 -35.57 5.46
C ASP A 91 1.49 -35.22 4.92
N HIS A 92 1.73 -33.93 4.68
CA HIS A 92 3.10 -33.40 4.56
C HIS A 92 3.73 -33.20 5.94
N THR A 93 4.16 -34.30 6.56
CA THR A 93 5.10 -34.27 7.68
C THR A 93 6.45 -33.70 7.26
N ASN A 94 7.13 -32.99 8.16
CA ASN A 94 8.46 -32.44 7.88
C ASN A 94 9.48 -33.55 7.54
N PHE A 95 10.25 -33.35 6.47
CA PHE A 95 11.54 -34.00 6.28
C PHE A 95 12.60 -32.94 6.00
N ASP A 96 13.65 -32.91 6.83
CA ASP A 96 14.81 -32.06 6.63
C ASP A 96 15.70 -32.68 5.53
N HIS A 97 15.83 -32.02 4.37
CA HIS A 97 16.98 -32.23 3.50
C HIS A 97 18.02 -31.14 3.77
N THR A 98 19.18 -31.56 4.28
CA THR A 98 20.36 -30.73 4.46
C THR A 98 21.18 -30.69 3.16
N ASP A 99 20.73 -29.89 2.20
CA ASP A 99 21.51 -29.64 0.98
C ASP A 99 22.66 -28.66 1.27
N GLU A 100 23.86 -29.00 0.81
CA GLU A 100 25.07 -28.21 1.08
C GLU A 100 25.11 -26.93 0.23
N ILE A 101 25.61 -25.85 0.83
CA ILE A 101 25.55 -24.51 0.24
C ILE A 101 26.76 -24.28 -0.66
N MET A 102 26.61 -24.51 -1.97
CA MET A 102 27.49 -23.88 -2.97
C MET A 102 27.08 -22.43 -3.19
N GLN A 103 27.72 -21.53 -2.44
CA GLN A 103 27.76 -20.10 -2.71
C GLN A 103 28.98 -19.78 -3.59
N GLU A 104 28.80 -19.74 -4.91
CA GLU A 104 29.81 -19.15 -5.79
C GLU A 104 29.78 -17.63 -5.67
N SER A 105 30.63 -17.11 -4.79
CA SER A 105 30.93 -15.69 -4.65
C SER A 105 31.94 -15.26 -5.71
N HIS A 106 31.47 -14.76 -6.85
CA HIS A 106 32.34 -14.02 -7.78
C HIS A 106 32.70 -12.64 -7.22
N GLU A 107 33.67 -12.62 -6.31
CA GLU A 107 34.53 -11.45 -6.14
C GLU A 107 35.45 -11.36 -7.36
N ILE A 108 35.45 -10.21 -8.04
CA ILE A 108 36.53 -9.87 -8.97
C ILE A 108 37.54 -9.07 -8.15
N GLN A 109 38.51 -9.78 -7.58
CA GLN A 109 39.66 -9.13 -6.97
C GLN A 109 40.61 -8.68 -8.08
N THR A 110 41.13 -7.46 -7.94
CA THR A 110 42.11 -6.87 -8.86
C THR A 110 43.51 -7.15 -8.35
N GLU A 111 44.29 -7.95 -9.06
CA GLU A 111 45.74 -8.02 -8.89
C GLU A 111 46.44 -7.57 -10.17
N SER A 112 47.50 -6.80 -9.99
CA SER A 112 48.42 -6.36 -11.02
C SER A 112 49.69 -7.19 -10.94
N ASP A 113 50.14 -7.76 -12.05
CA ASP A 113 51.35 -7.24 -12.68
C ASP A 113 51.51 -7.76 -14.12
N GLY A 114 52.39 -7.10 -14.87
CA GLY A 114 52.42 -7.20 -16.32
C GLY A 114 53.25 -8.36 -16.88
N ASN A 115 52.85 -8.84 -18.06
CA ASN A 115 53.82 -9.30 -19.04
C ASN A 115 53.36 -8.96 -20.46
N LYS A 116 54.30 -8.59 -21.35
CA LYS A 116 54.00 -8.22 -22.74
C LYS A 116 54.04 -9.44 -23.64
N SER A 117 52.91 -9.86 -24.18
CA SER A 117 52.86 -10.66 -25.41
C SER A 117 51.51 -10.46 -26.13
N ASN A 118 51.53 -10.68 -27.44
CA ASN A 118 50.47 -10.26 -28.37
C ASN A 118 49.11 -10.86 -28.02
N ARG A 119 48.06 -10.03 -28.09
CA ARG A 119 46.68 -10.47 -28.33
C ARG A 119 46.21 -9.86 -29.63
N GLU A 120 45.76 -10.71 -30.54
CA GLU A 120 45.06 -10.28 -31.75
C GLU A 120 43.61 -9.91 -31.40
N ASP A 121 43.07 -8.89 -32.07
CA ASP A 121 41.69 -8.44 -31.84
C ASP A 121 40.68 -9.47 -32.37
N GLU A 122 40.06 -10.28 -31.50
CA GLU A 122 38.81 -10.99 -31.84
C GLU A 122 37.63 -10.01 -31.96
N LYS A 123 37.62 -9.28 -33.08
CA LYS A 123 36.49 -8.51 -33.55
C LYS A 123 35.35 -9.47 -33.89
N THR A 124 34.38 -9.59 -32.99
CA THR A 124 33.09 -10.25 -33.23
C THR A 124 32.29 -9.44 -34.27
N ASN A 125 32.67 -9.62 -35.52
CA ASN A 125 32.08 -8.97 -36.69
C ASN A 125 30.58 -9.27 -36.79
N ASP A 126 29.77 -8.23 -36.99
CA ASP A 126 28.44 -8.35 -37.59
C ASP A 126 28.63 -8.78 -39.06
N ARG A 127 28.83 -10.09 -39.30
CA ARG A 127 28.87 -10.70 -40.64
C ARG A 127 27.50 -11.24 -41.01
N THR A 128 26.91 -10.68 -42.06
CA THR A 128 25.75 -11.25 -42.77
C THR A 128 26.18 -12.53 -43.49
N GLY A 129 26.18 -13.65 -42.78
CA GLY A 129 26.60 -14.94 -43.30
C GLY A 129 25.70 -15.44 -44.44
N SER A 130 26.19 -15.40 -45.66
CA SER A 130 25.69 -16.20 -46.77
C SER A 130 26.29 -17.61 -46.68
N ILE A 131 25.58 -18.52 -46.00
CA ILE A 131 25.94 -19.94 -45.94
C ILE A 131 25.72 -20.56 -47.32
N SER A 132 26.66 -21.39 -47.77
CA SER A 132 26.62 -22.03 -49.09
C SER A 132 26.20 -23.49 -49.03
N ILE A 133 24.91 -23.73 -49.26
CA ILE A 133 24.34 -24.88 -49.98
C ILE A 133 24.47 -26.32 -49.42
N ASP A 134 25.51 -26.67 -48.67
CA ASP A 134 25.74 -28.04 -48.15
C ASP A 134 25.68 -28.17 -46.62
N GLU A 135 25.67 -27.06 -45.87
CA GLU A 135 25.21 -27.08 -44.47
C GLU A 135 23.67 -27.10 -44.46
N VAL A 136 23.10 -28.18 -43.92
CA VAL A 136 21.65 -28.42 -43.88
C VAL A 136 20.94 -27.33 -43.05
N LEU A 137 19.71 -27.00 -43.44
CA LEU A 137 18.83 -26.10 -42.66
C LEU A 137 18.32 -26.80 -41.39
N GLU A 138 19.21 -26.95 -40.41
CA GLU A 138 18.93 -27.65 -39.16
C GLU A 138 17.93 -26.92 -38.27
N GLY A 139 17.24 -27.72 -37.45
CA GLY A 139 16.22 -27.28 -36.52
C GLY A 139 14.89 -26.88 -37.19
N ARG A 140 13.90 -26.57 -36.36
CA ARG A 140 12.54 -26.23 -36.80
C ARG A 140 12.40 -24.73 -37.04
N ARG A 141 11.39 -24.31 -37.80
CA ARG A 141 11.04 -22.90 -38.05
C ARG A 141 9.55 -22.68 -37.84
N ILE A 142 9.16 -21.46 -37.48
CA ILE A 142 7.75 -21.11 -37.32
C ILE A 142 7.27 -20.47 -38.63
N VAL A 143 6.19 -21.02 -39.20
CA VAL A 143 5.59 -20.60 -40.47
C VAL A 143 4.09 -20.31 -40.31
N ASP A 144 3.60 -19.28 -40.97
CA ASP A 144 2.16 -19.15 -41.28
C ASP A 144 1.86 -20.07 -42.48
N LEU A 145 1.48 -21.32 -42.21
CA LEU A 145 1.31 -22.38 -43.22
C LEU A 145 0.51 -21.92 -44.45
N GLY A 146 -0.62 -21.25 -44.23
CA GLY A 146 -1.48 -20.79 -45.33
C GLY A 146 -0.78 -19.74 -46.20
N PHE A 147 -0.03 -18.82 -45.59
CA PHE A 147 0.75 -17.80 -46.30
C PHE A 147 1.99 -18.37 -46.99
N PHE A 148 2.72 -19.26 -46.31
CA PHE A 148 3.97 -19.85 -46.80
C PHE A 148 3.71 -20.75 -48.00
N ILE A 149 2.70 -21.63 -47.92
CA ILE A 149 2.26 -22.47 -49.05
C ILE A 149 1.72 -21.60 -50.19
N THR A 150 0.90 -20.58 -49.90
CA THR A 150 0.40 -19.66 -50.95
C THR A 150 1.55 -18.91 -51.65
N SER A 151 2.59 -18.52 -50.92
CA SER A 151 3.77 -17.84 -51.49
C SER A 151 4.61 -18.78 -52.36
N LEU A 152 4.81 -20.03 -51.92
CA LEU A 152 5.47 -21.08 -52.71
C LEU A 152 4.70 -21.37 -54.01
N VAL A 153 3.36 -21.55 -53.94
CA VAL A 153 2.50 -21.82 -55.10
C VAL A 153 2.43 -20.61 -56.04
N ARG A 154 2.39 -19.38 -55.52
CA ARG A 154 2.52 -18.17 -56.37
C ARG A 154 3.85 -18.15 -57.12
N TYR A 155 4.93 -18.57 -56.46
CA TYR A 155 6.24 -18.68 -57.10
C TYR A 155 6.44 -19.95 -57.93
N SER A 156 5.54 -20.95 -57.94
CA SER A 156 5.73 -22.12 -58.82
C SER A 156 5.66 -21.72 -60.29
N ASN A 157 4.73 -20.85 -60.64
CA ASN A 157 4.42 -20.49 -62.03
C ASN A 157 5.06 -19.15 -62.46
N HIS A 158 6.18 -18.75 -61.86
CA HIS A 158 6.84 -17.45 -62.11
C HIS A 158 7.27 -17.26 -63.58
N ALA A 159 7.68 -18.33 -64.26
CA ALA A 159 8.11 -18.30 -65.66
C ALA A 159 7.32 -19.32 -66.52
N PRO A 160 6.18 -18.93 -67.12
CA PRO A 160 5.30 -19.84 -67.87
C PRO A 160 5.99 -20.60 -69.01
N HIS A 161 6.98 -19.97 -69.67
CA HIS A 161 7.70 -20.54 -70.81
C HIS A 161 8.70 -21.65 -70.45
N PHE A 162 9.09 -21.77 -69.16
CA PHE A 162 10.13 -22.70 -68.71
C PHE A 162 9.59 -23.92 -67.97
N ALA A 163 8.26 -24.11 -67.94
CA ALA A 163 7.58 -25.19 -67.22
C ALA A 163 8.04 -25.35 -65.75
N CYS A 164 8.34 -24.22 -65.08
CA CYS A 164 8.80 -24.22 -63.70
C CYS A 164 7.78 -24.87 -62.75
N THR A 165 8.25 -25.71 -61.84
CA THR A 165 7.45 -26.33 -60.79
C THR A 165 8.14 -26.21 -59.43
N LEU A 166 7.43 -26.55 -58.35
CA LEU A 166 8.00 -26.67 -57.00
C LEU A 166 9.15 -27.69 -56.92
N GLN A 167 9.18 -28.71 -57.78
CA GLN A 167 10.27 -29.71 -57.81
C GLN A 167 11.59 -29.11 -58.31
N ASN A 168 11.53 -28.02 -59.10
CA ASN A 168 12.71 -27.35 -59.63
C ASN A 168 13.29 -26.31 -58.66
N MET A 169 12.77 -26.20 -57.43
CA MET A 169 13.19 -25.20 -56.44
C MET A 169 14.24 -25.74 -55.48
N ARG A 170 15.37 -25.04 -55.34
CA ARG A 170 16.40 -25.30 -54.32
C ARG A 170 16.49 -24.11 -53.38
N ILE A 171 16.48 -24.35 -52.06
CA ILE A 171 16.82 -23.32 -51.08
C ILE A 171 18.34 -23.10 -51.11
N ILE A 172 18.79 -21.85 -51.17
CA ILE A 172 20.22 -21.48 -51.19
C ILE A 172 20.70 -20.92 -49.84
N LYS A 173 19.89 -20.06 -49.22
CA LYS A 173 20.26 -19.29 -48.02
C LYS A 173 19.04 -19.08 -47.13
N GLU A 174 19.25 -19.11 -45.82
CA GLU A 174 18.32 -18.53 -44.84
C GLU A 174 18.90 -17.22 -44.29
N GLU A 175 18.07 -16.18 -44.19
CA GLU A 175 18.37 -14.98 -43.40
C GLU A 175 17.44 -14.91 -42.18
N ARG A 176 18.01 -15.09 -40.99
CA ARG A 176 17.26 -15.22 -39.73
C ARG A 176 17.02 -13.87 -39.07
N LYS A 177 15.75 -13.47 -38.94
CA LYS A 177 15.26 -12.30 -38.20
C LYS A 177 14.51 -12.75 -36.94
N GLY A 178 15.17 -13.60 -36.16
CA GLY A 178 14.66 -14.15 -34.90
C GLY A 178 13.77 -15.35 -35.15
N PHE A 179 12.48 -15.24 -34.81
CA PHE A 179 11.48 -16.25 -35.16
C PHE A 179 10.90 -16.07 -36.58
N LEU A 180 11.16 -14.94 -37.22
CA LEU A 180 10.94 -14.73 -38.66
C LEU A 180 12.20 -15.17 -39.42
N SER A 181 12.04 -15.86 -40.53
CA SER A 181 13.13 -16.15 -41.46
C SER A 181 12.76 -15.80 -42.89
N HIS A 182 13.74 -15.32 -43.65
CA HIS A 182 13.68 -15.10 -45.08
C HIS A 182 14.40 -16.25 -45.79
N ILE A 183 13.65 -17.07 -46.53
CA ILE A 183 14.18 -18.25 -47.23
C ILE A 183 14.43 -17.84 -48.69
N HIS A 184 15.70 -17.86 -49.11
CA HIS A 184 16.09 -17.58 -50.49
C HIS A 184 15.98 -18.86 -51.32
N VAL A 185 15.05 -18.88 -52.27
CA VAL A 185 14.74 -20.02 -53.13
C VAL A 185 15.15 -19.70 -54.57
N LYS A 186 15.92 -20.57 -55.21
CA LYS A 186 16.28 -20.48 -56.63
C LYS A 186 15.52 -21.54 -57.43
N CYS A 187 15.04 -21.17 -58.62
CA CYS A 187 14.58 -22.16 -59.59
C CYS A 187 15.75 -22.65 -60.47
N ASN A 188 15.90 -23.97 -60.60
CA ASN A 188 16.94 -24.59 -61.41
C ASN A 188 16.70 -24.50 -62.93
N MET A 189 15.48 -24.16 -63.37
CA MET A 189 15.14 -24.05 -64.81
C MET A 189 15.53 -22.68 -65.40
N CYS A 190 15.02 -21.60 -64.81
CA CYS A 190 15.23 -20.22 -65.29
C CYS A 190 16.36 -19.48 -64.56
N ASN A 191 16.95 -20.07 -63.51
CA ASN A 191 17.92 -19.47 -62.59
C ASN A 191 17.42 -18.32 -61.69
N GLU A 192 16.14 -17.93 -61.74
CA GLU A 192 15.56 -16.85 -60.93
C GLU A 192 15.54 -17.15 -59.42
N THR A 193 15.74 -16.12 -58.60
CA THR A 193 15.78 -16.19 -57.12
C THR A 193 14.67 -15.37 -56.46
N CYS A 194 13.90 -16.01 -55.59
CA CYS A 194 12.85 -15.39 -54.78
C CYS A 194 13.23 -15.42 -53.29
N ILE A 195 12.69 -14.47 -52.52
CA ILE A 195 12.77 -14.44 -51.07
C ILE A 195 11.37 -14.73 -50.50
N ILE A 196 11.22 -15.87 -49.83
CA ILE A 196 9.96 -16.28 -49.22
C ILE A 196 10.06 -16.12 -47.69
N PRO A 197 9.40 -15.13 -47.07
CA PRO A 197 9.36 -15.01 -45.62
C PRO A 197 8.47 -16.09 -44.99
N THR A 198 8.85 -16.63 -43.84
CA THR A 198 8.10 -17.70 -43.16
C THR A 198 6.75 -17.24 -42.60
N CYS A 199 6.64 -15.95 -42.26
CA CYS A 199 5.42 -15.31 -41.76
C CYS A 199 5.19 -13.99 -42.51
N LYS A 200 3.94 -13.48 -42.49
CA LYS A 200 3.57 -12.23 -43.16
C LYS A 200 4.34 -11.03 -42.56
N GLU A 201 4.99 -10.24 -43.42
CA GLU A 201 5.61 -8.97 -43.06
C GLU A 201 4.54 -7.88 -42.86
N SER A 202 3.79 -7.99 -41.77
CA SER A 202 2.81 -7.01 -41.32
C SER A 202 3.03 -6.68 -39.85
N ASN A 203 2.31 -5.69 -39.30
CA ASN A 203 2.47 -5.25 -37.90
C ASN A 203 2.31 -6.36 -36.83
N ASP A 204 1.73 -7.51 -37.18
CA ASP A 204 1.67 -8.72 -36.34
C ASP A 204 3.02 -9.49 -36.33
N ASP A 205 4.12 -8.81 -35.98
CA ASP A 205 5.46 -9.41 -35.92
C ASP A 205 5.56 -10.51 -34.84
N ILE A 206 5.95 -11.70 -35.27
CA ILE A 206 6.15 -12.89 -34.43
C ILE A 206 7.13 -12.64 -33.27
N ASN A 207 8.14 -11.79 -33.45
CA ASN A 207 9.09 -11.44 -32.39
C ASN A 207 8.42 -10.59 -31.30
N LYS A 208 7.62 -9.58 -31.68
CA LYS A 208 6.78 -8.79 -30.76
C LYS A 208 5.81 -9.69 -30.00
N ASP A 209 5.19 -10.64 -30.68
CA ASP A 209 4.27 -11.61 -30.08
C ASP A 209 4.94 -12.55 -29.06
N ALA A 210 6.15 -13.03 -29.37
CA ALA A 210 6.94 -13.86 -28.46
C ALA A 210 7.39 -13.09 -27.20
N VAL A 211 7.83 -11.84 -27.36
CA VAL A 211 8.21 -10.97 -26.24
C VAL A 211 7.00 -10.60 -25.37
N LEU A 212 5.86 -10.29 -25.99
CA LEU A 212 4.59 -10.05 -25.31
C LEU A 212 4.17 -11.29 -24.49
N GLY A 213 4.31 -12.50 -25.05
CA GLY A 213 4.04 -13.77 -24.39
C GLY A 213 4.95 -14.01 -23.17
N VAL A 214 6.28 -13.91 -23.34
CA VAL A 214 7.23 -14.20 -22.25
C VAL A 214 7.15 -13.17 -21.11
N MET A 215 6.84 -11.90 -21.41
CA MET A 215 6.52 -10.90 -20.38
C MET A 215 5.20 -11.22 -19.66
N SER A 216 4.17 -11.69 -20.38
CA SER A 216 2.85 -12.01 -19.82
C SER A 216 2.86 -13.15 -18.80
N ILE A 217 3.84 -14.08 -18.87
CA ILE A 217 4.04 -15.13 -17.85
C ILE A 217 4.92 -14.69 -16.68
N GLY A 218 5.72 -13.61 -16.83
CA GLY A 218 6.65 -13.10 -15.82
C GLY A 218 8.12 -13.45 -16.06
N SER A 219 8.43 -14.06 -17.21
CA SER A 219 9.76 -14.53 -17.60
C SER A 219 10.49 -13.51 -18.50
N GLY A 220 11.59 -13.91 -19.12
CA GLY A 220 12.37 -13.08 -20.06
C GLY A 220 13.27 -13.96 -20.95
N LEU A 221 14.18 -13.32 -21.70
CA LEU A 221 14.98 -13.94 -22.77
C LEU A 221 15.57 -15.32 -22.45
N SER A 222 16.17 -15.53 -21.27
CA SER A 222 16.76 -16.84 -20.93
C SER A 222 15.77 -18.00 -20.98
N HIS A 223 14.53 -17.78 -20.51
CA HIS A 223 13.47 -18.79 -20.57
C HIS A 223 12.93 -18.95 -22.00
N LEU A 224 12.93 -17.88 -22.80
CA LEU A 224 12.54 -17.92 -24.21
C LEU A 224 13.57 -18.73 -25.02
N GLN A 225 14.86 -18.52 -24.78
CA GLN A 225 15.95 -19.31 -25.36
C GLN A 225 15.84 -20.78 -24.96
N GLN A 226 15.62 -21.08 -23.67
CA GLN A 226 15.44 -22.45 -23.19
C GLN A 226 14.26 -23.16 -23.87
N ILE A 227 13.08 -22.52 -23.93
CA ILE A 227 11.89 -23.08 -24.62
C ILE A 227 12.17 -23.29 -26.11
N SER A 228 12.85 -22.35 -26.77
CA SER A 228 13.14 -22.45 -28.20
C SER A 228 14.13 -23.58 -28.50
N ALA A 229 15.19 -23.71 -27.67
CA ALA A 229 16.17 -24.80 -27.77
C ALA A 229 15.53 -26.18 -27.55
N SER A 230 14.63 -26.33 -26.56
CA SER A 230 13.85 -27.56 -26.34
C SER A 230 12.85 -27.88 -27.45
N LEU A 231 12.63 -26.97 -28.40
CA LEU A 231 11.81 -27.17 -29.60
C LEU A 231 12.65 -27.20 -30.89
N GLU A 232 13.98 -27.14 -30.78
CA GLU A 232 14.93 -27.05 -31.91
C GLU A 232 14.72 -25.80 -32.79
N ILE A 233 14.11 -24.74 -32.25
CA ILE A 233 13.80 -23.49 -32.98
C ILE A 233 14.90 -22.44 -32.66
N PRO A 234 15.50 -21.78 -33.67
CA PRO A 234 16.39 -20.64 -33.45
C PRO A 234 15.70 -19.49 -32.71
N CYS A 235 16.32 -18.99 -31.64
CA CYS A 235 15.79 -17.87 -30.85
C CYS A 235 16.37 -16.52 -31.31
N MET A 236 15.63 -15.44 -31.09
CA MET A 236 16.11 -14.06 -31.26
C MET A 236 17.37 -13.73 -30.43
N SER A 237 18.22 -12.87 -30.99
CA SER A 237 19.43 -12.36 -30.32
C SER A 237 19.10 -11.40 -29.17
N GLY A 238 20.01 -11.27 -28.18
CA GLY A 238 19.83 -10.37 -27.05
C GLY A 238 19.76 -8.88 -27.43
N ARG A 239 20.39 -8.49 -28.55
CA ARG A 239 20.30 -7.14 -29.13
C ARG A 239 18.85 -6.87 -29.59
N MET A 240 18.29 -7.77 -30.40
CA MET A 240 16.92 -7.64 -30.93
C MET A 240 15.84 -7.80 -29.86
N TYR A 241 15.99 -8.76 -28.93
CA TYR A 241 15.10 -8.89 -27.78
C TYR A 241 15.02 -7.58 -26.98
N SER A 242 16.14 -6.85 -26.83
CA SER A 242 16.15 -5.57 -26.10
C SER A 242 15.30 -4.51 -26.81
N THR A 243 15.46 -4.35 -28.13
CA THR A 243 14.66 -3.41 -28.95
C THR A 243 13.17 -3.73 -28.85
N VAL A 244 12.80 -4.99 -29.13
CA VAL A 244 11.40 -5.46 -29.11
C VAL A 244 10.81 -5.37 -27.70
N HIS A 245 11.59 -5.62 -26.66
CA HIS A 245 11.15 -5.42 -25.26
C HIS A 245 10.85 -3.95 -24.95
N ASP A 246 11.64 -3.00 -25.44
CA ASP A 246 11.40 -1.58 -25.17
C ASP A 246 10.23 -1.02 -25.99
N GLU A 247 9.96 -1.53 -27.19
CA GLU A 247 8.70 -1.30 -27.92
C GLU A 247 7.48 -1.84 -27.14
N ILE A 248 7.48 -3.13 -26.80
CA ILE A 248 6.40 -3.76 -26.01
C ILE A 248 6.24 -3.10 -24.64
N SER A 249 7.29 -2.49 -24.09
CA SER A 249 7.22 -1.70 -22.86
C SER A 249 6.47 -0.38 -23.01
N ASN A 250 6.52 0.29 -24.18
CA ASN A 250 5.65 1.44 -24.47
C ASN A 250 4.18 1.01 -24.43
N VAL A 251 3.85 -0.04 -25.19
CA VAL A 251 2.49 -0.58 -25.29
C VAL A 251 1.94 -0.99 -23.92
N TRP A 252 2.75 -1.61 -23.05
CA TRP A 252 2.32 -1.92 -21.68
C TRP A 252 2.01 -0.68 -20.84
N GLU A 253 2.87 0.35 -20.88
CA GLU A 253 2.68 1.59 -20.12
C GLU A 253 1.43 2.33 -20.61
N GLU A 254 1.26 2.53 -21.91
CA GLU A 254 0.07 3.17 -22.53
C GLU A 254 -1.23 2.40 -22.24
N THR A 255 -1.22 1.07 -22.44
CA THR A 255 -2.39 0.22 -22.15
C THR A 255 -2.74 0.27 -20.66
N SER A 256 -1.75 0.39 -19.76
CA SER A 256 -2.01 0.50 -18.32
C SER A 256 -2.64 1.84 -17.94
N ILE A 257 -2.23 2.95 -18.57
CA ILE A 257 -2.83 4.27 -18.35
C ILE A 257 -4.31 4.24 -18.75
N LYS A 258 -4.63 3.71 -19.94
CA LYS A 258 -6.04 3.55 -20.36
C LYS A 258 -6.81 2.65 -19.40
N ALA A 259 -6.27 1.47 -19.06
CA ALA A 259 -6.93 0.53 -18.15
C ALA A 259 -7.11 1.06 -16.71
N MET A 260 -6.38 2.11 -16.29
CA MET A 260 -6.61 2.83 -15.03
C MET A 260 -7.66 3.94 -15.18
N LYS A 261 -7.69 4.66 -16.30
CA LYS A 261 -8.76 5.63 -16.60
C LYS A 261 -10.13 4.94 -16.68
N ASP A 262 -10.22 3.86 -17.46
CA ASP A 262 -11.42 3.01 -17.58
C ASP A 262 -11.90 2.48 -16.20
N ALA A 263 -11.02 2.40 -15.21
CA ALA A 263 -11.34 1.98 -13.84
C ALA A 263 -11.74 3.14 -12.92
N ALA A 264 -11.18 4.34 -13.12
CA ALA A 264 -11.53 5.55 -12.42
C ALA A 264 -12.92 6.06 -12.83
N ASP A 265 -13.25 6.00 -14.12
CA ASP A 265 -14.57 6.37 -14.63
C ASP A 265 -15.68 5.43 -14.09
N GLU A 266 -15.37 4.14 -13.86
CA GLU A 266 -16.28 3.19 -13.19
C GLU A 266 -16.49 3.52 -11.69
N GLU A 267 -15.43 3.82 -10.93
CA GLU A 267 -15.56 4.30 -9.54
C GLU A 267 -16.34 5.64 -9.48
N LYS A 268 -16.12 6.54 -10.44
CA LYS A 268 -16.78 7.85 -10.53
C LYS A 268 -18.28 7.71 -10.75
N ALA A 269 -18.70 6.88 -11.71
CA ALA A 269 -20.11 6.57 -11.94
C ALA A 269 -20.76 5.95 -10.70
N LEU A 270 -20.08 5.02 -10.02
CA LEU A 270 -20.57 4.41 -8.78
C LEU A 270 -20.67 5.43 -7.62
N ALA A 271 -19.74 6.38 -7.51
CA ALA A 271 -19.76 7.42 -6.47
C ALA A 271 -20.94 8.37 -6.66
N ILE A 272 -21.16 8.85 -7.89
CA ILE A 272 -22.32 9.68 -8.27
C ILE A 272 -23.63 8.94 -7.98
N ALA A 273 -23.73 7.66 -8.38
CA ALA A 273 -24.91 6.83 -8.13
C ALA A 273 -25.18 6.52 -6.64
N ALA A 274 -24.27 6.87 -5.73
CA ALA A 274 -24.43 6.76 -4.29
C ALA A 274 -24.54 8.11 -3.56
N GLY A 275 -24.45 9.24 -4.28
CA GLY A 275 -24.47 10.57 -3.69
C GLY A 275 -23.20 10.97 -2.93
N ASP A 276 -22.07 10.27 -3.12
CA ASP A 276 -20.78 10.57 -2.45
C ASP A 276 -20.08 11.83 -3.06
N ILE A 277 -20.81 12.94 -3.25
CA ILE A 277 -20.36 14.16 -3.94
C ILE A 277 -20.02 15.25 -2.90
N ASN A 278 -18.98 16.07 -3.14
CA ASN A 278 -18.66 17.20 -2.26
C ASN A 278 -19.49 18.46 -2.59
N GLU A 279 -19.38 19.48 -1.74
CA GLU A 279 -20.01 20.81 -1.90
C GLU A 279 -19.67 21.51 -3.25
N SER A 280 -18.57 21.11 -3.89
CA SER A 280 -18.11 21.62 -5.19
C SER A 280 -18.54 20.76 -6.39
N GLY A 281 -19.42 19.78 -6.21
CA GLY A 281 -19.90 18.88 -7.27
C GLY A 281 -18.92 17.77 -7.69
N ILE A 282 -17.77 17.63 -7.01
CA ILE A 282 -16.73 16.64 -7.34
C ILE A 282 -17.01 15.31 -6.59
N PRO A 283 -17.06 14.16 -7.28
CA PRO A 283 -17.26 12.87 -6.62
C PRO A 283 -16.08 12.47 -5.75
N THR A 284 -16.39 11.96 -4.56
CA THR A 284 -15.44 11.53 -3.54
C THR A 284 -15.44 10.01 -3.41
N ILE A 285 -14.26 9.38 -3.28
CA ILE A 285 -14.14 7.92 -3.16
C ILE A 285 -13.21 7.47 -2.05
N THR A 286 -13.52 6.30 -1.51
CA THR A 286 -12.61 5.54 -0.63
C THR A 286 -11.65 4.71 -1.48
N VAL A 287 -10.36 4.78 -1.16
CA VAL A 287 -9.30 4.05 -1.86
C VAL A 287 -8.51 3.16 -0.90
N VAL A 288 -7.91 2.10 -1.44
CA VAL A 288 -6.99 1.19 -0.73
C VAL A 288 -5.59 1.35 -1.32
N ALA A 289 -4.54 1.50 -0.51
CA ALA A 289 -3.17 1.63 -1.02
C ALA A 289 -2.13 0.86 -0.19
N ASP A 290 -1.07 0.40 -0.86
CA ASP A 290 0.01 -0.45 -0.33
C ASP A 290 1.23 -0.45 -1.29
N GLY A 291 2.41 -0.84 -0.79
CA GLY A 291 3.68 -0.90 -1.50
C GLY A 291 4.17 -2.31 -1.84
N SER A 292 4.97 -2.44 -2.90
CA SER A 292 5.61 -3.71 -3.29
C SER A 292 7.01 -3.48 -3.85
N TRP A 293 8.01 -3.85 -3.06
CA TRP A 293 9.43 -3.77 -3.43
C TRP A 293 9.88 -4.95 -4.30
N ALA A 294 10.82 -4.72 -5.21
CA ALA A 294 11.29 -5.73 -6.15
C ALA A 294 12.01 -6.92 -5.49
N LYS A 295 12.63 -6.69 -4.32
CA LYS A 295 13.32 -7.70 -3.49
C LYS A 295 12.61 -7.85 -2.14
N ARG A 296 12.53 -9.09 -1.62
CA ARG A 296 12.09 -9.33 -0.23
C ARG A 296 13.15 -8.80 0.75
N SER A 297 12.75 -7.94 1.68
CA SER A 297 13.57 -7.49 2.81
C SER A 297 13.55 -8.54 3.92
N TYR A 298 14.68 -9.22 4.14
CA TYR A 298 14.86 -10.10 5.30
C TYR A 298 15.21 -9.24 6.53
N GLY A 299 14.23 -9.00 7.38
CA GLY A 299 14.33 -8.07 8.52
C GLY A 299 14.37 -6.59 8.09
N ASN A 300 14.81 -5.72 9.01
CA ASN A 300 14.75 -4.25 8.90
C ASN A 300 15.65 -3.62 7.80
N ARG A 301 16.16 -4.40 6.83
CA ARG A 301 17.05 -3.92 5.77
C ARG A 301 16.26 -3.45 4.55
N TYR A 302 15.81 -2.20 4.58
CA TYR A 302 15.11 -1.53 3.46
C TYR A 302 16.06 -1.16 2.30
N ASN A 303 16.63 -2.17 1.63
CA ASN A 303 17.70 -2.01 0.62
C ASN A 303 17.27 -2.30 -0.83
N SER A 304 15.96 -2.32 -1.14
CA SER A 304 15.51 -2.54 -2.51
C SER A 304 15.88 -1.38 -3.43
N LEU A 305 16.37 -1.69 -4.63
CA LEU A 305 16.72 -0.70 -5.65
C LEU A 305 15.48 -0.07 -6.30
N SER A 306 14.39 -0.82 -6.39
CA SER A 306 13.12 -0.36 -6.96
C SER A 306 11.93 -0.81 -6.13
N GLY A 307 10.89 0.01 -6.14
CA GLY A 307 9.59 -0.30 -5.55
C GLY A 307 8.47 0.33 -6.37
N ALA A 308 7.32 -0.33 -6.36
CA ALA A 308 6.06 0.21 -6.86
C ALA A 308 5.10 0.39 -5.68
N ALA A 309 4.13 1.30 -5.81
CA ALA A 309 2.99 1.38 -4.92
C ALA A 309 1.75 1.75 -5.73
N ALA A 310 0.59 1.29 -5.29
CA ALA A 310 -0.65 1.36 -6.05
C ALA A 310 -1.82 1.86 -5.20
N ILE A 311 -2.72 2.59 -5.86
CA ILE A 311 -4.00 3.03 -5.32
C ILE A 311 -5.10 2.25 -6.04
N VAL A 312 -5.97 1.60 -5.28
CA VAL A 312 -7.01 0.67 -5.73
C VAL A 312 -8.37 1.19 -5.28
N GLY A 313 -9.33 1.29 -6.18
CA GLY A 313 -10.69 1.73 -5.87
C GLY A 313 -11.40 0.76 -4.93
N TYR A 314 -12.07 1.26 -3.89
CA TYR A 314 -12.68 0.37 -2.90
C TYR A 314 -13.92 -0.36 -3.40
N ARG A 315 -14.65 0.13 -4.41
CA ARG A 315 -15.89 -0.50 -4.89
C ARG A 315 -15.59 -1.53 -5.99
N THR A 316 -14.87 -1.11 -7.03
CA THR A 316 -14.47 -1.90 -8.20
C THR A 316 -13.35 -2.91 -7.91
N LYS A 317 -12.52 -2.64 -6.90
CA LYS A 317 -11.25 -3.33 -6.59
C LYS A 317 -10.21 -3.28 -7.74
N LYS A 318 -10.36 -2.35 -8.68
CA LYS A 318 -9.41 -2.08 -9.79
C LYS A 318 -8.32 -1.07 -9.36
N VAL A 319 -7.16 -1.13 -10.00
CA VAL A 319 -6.08 -0.13 -9.82
C VAL A 319 -6.48 1.17 -10.51
N LEU A 320 -6.39 2.29 -9.79
CA LEU A 320 -6.63 3.64 -10.28
C LEU A 320 -5.32 4.41 -10.55
N PHE A 321 -4.27 4.08 -9.81
CA PHE A 321 -2.95 4.67 -9.97
C PHE A 321 -1.86 3.67 -9.61
N ILE A 322 -0.75 3.68 -10.35
CA ILE A 322 0.49 3.02 -9.97
C ILE A 322 1.65 3.98 -10.23
N GLY A 323 2.56 4.08 -9.27
CA GLY A 323 3.85 4.74 -9.47
C GLY A 323 4.99 3.77 -9.22
N VAL A 324 6.11 4.00 -9.90
CA VAL A 324 7.35 3.21 -9.77
C VAL A 324 8.49 4.15 -9.44
N ARG A 325 9.30 3.79 -8.44
CA ARG A 325 10.53 4.49 -8.05
C ARG A 325 11.72 3.57 -8.15
N ASN A 326 12.79 4.04 -8.78
CA ASN A 326 14.01 3.28 -9.00
C ASN A 326 15.26 4.13 -8.72
N LYS A 327 16.19 3.55 -7.96
CA LYS A 327 17.46 4.15 -7.54
C LYS A 327 18.61 3.92 -8.51
N PHE A 328 18.46 2.96 -9.42
CA PHE A 328 19.56 2.39 -10.18
C PHE A 328 19.27 2.46 -11.69
N CYS A 329 20.28 2.87 -12.45
CA CYS A 329 20.30 2.73 -13.90
C CYS A 329 21.66 2.18 -14.30
N LEU A 330 21.66 1.07 -15.05
CA LEU A 330 22.89 0.36 -15.44
C LEU A 330 23.89 1.26 -16.19
N VAL A 331 23.38 2.11 -17.09
CA VAL A 331 24.21 3.00 -17.93
C VAL A 331 24.91 4.06 -17.08
N CYS A 332 24.18 4.69 -16.14
CA CYS A 332 24.77 5.62 -15.18
C CYS A 332 25.79 4.96 -14.25
N ASP A 333 25.52 3.75 -13.75
CA ASP A 333 26.39 3.10 -12.77
C ASP A 333 27.70 2.58 -13.38
N SER A 334 27.69 2.11 -14.64
CA SER A 334 28.91 1.78 -15.37
C SER A 334 29.79 3.02 -15.51
N LYS A 335 29.24 4.10 -16.09
CA LYS A 335 30.01 5.32 -16.37
C LYS A 335 30.46 6.07 -15.12
N ARG A 336 29.74 5.92 -14.00
CA ARG A 336 30.19 6.34 -12.67
C ARG A 336 31.44 5.60 -12.17
N LYS A 337 31.60 4.31 -12.47
CA LYS A 337 32.83 3.56 -12.13
C LYS A 337 34.00 3.96 -13.03
N GLU A 338 33.69 4.33 -14.26
CA GLU A 338 34.62 4.80 -15.29
C GLU A 338 34.89 6.32 -15.21
N ASN A 339 34.50 7.00 -14.11
CA ASN A 339 34.62 8.46 -13.87
C ASN A 339 34.28 9.36 -15.07
N SER A 340 33.34 8.94 -15.94
CA SER A 340 33.01 9.62 -17.18
C SER A 340 31.51 9.94 -17.28
N THR A 341 31.17 10.92 -18.11
CA THR A 341 29.76 11.25 -18.37
C THR A 341 29.07 10.09 -19.10
N PRO A 342 27.83 9.72 -18.71
CA PRO A 342 27.08 8.73 -19.45
C PRO A 342 26.69 9.29 -20.82
N LYS A 343 26.73 8.44 -21.85
CA LYS A 343 26.10 8.76 -23.16
C LYS A 343 24.62 9.06 -22.96
N ASP A 344 24.03 9.84 -23.85
CA ASP A 344 22.60 10.12 -23.81
C ASP A 344 21.79 8.81 -23.86
N HIS A 345 20.80 8.72 -22.97
CA HIS A 345 19.93 7.57 -22.80
C HIS A 345 18.73 7.94 -21.92
N LYS A 346 17.60 7.25 -22.12
CA LYS A 346 16.43 7.34 -21.24
C LYS A 346 16.77 6.79 -19.85
N CYS A 347 17.16 7.68 -18.93
CA CYS A 347 17.56 7.31 -17.57
C CYS A 347 16.35 6.91 -16.71
N TYR A 348 16.37 5.69 -16.17
CA TYR A 348 15.30 5.16 -15.31
C TYR A 348 15.52 5.41 -13.81
N LYS A 349 16.54 6.19 -13.43
CA LYS A 349 16.81 6.57 -12.03
C LYS A 349 15.99 7.82 -11.67
N ASN A 350 14.78 7.61 -11.17
CA ASN A 350 13.88 8.67 -10.72
C ASN A 350 13.80 8.82 -9.19
N TRP A 351 14.72 8.21 -8.43
CA TRP A 351 14.69 8.25 -6.97
C TRP A 351 16.06 8.26 -6.30
N THR A 352 16.22 9.15 -5.31
CA THR A 352 17.44 9.33 -4.51
C THR A 352 17.26 9.01 -3.01
N GLY A 353 16.01 9.00 -2.51
CA GLY A 353 15.69 8.83 -1.08
C GLY A 353 15.85 7.41 -0.53
N SER A 354 15.29 7.14 0.66
CA SER A 354 15.27 5.78 1.25
C SER A 354 14.38 4.82 0.44
N ALA A 355 14.52 3.49 0.59
CA ALA A 355 13.61 2.56 -0.09
C ALA A 355 12.21 2.53 0.56
N ALA A 356 12.13 2.76 1.88
CA ALA A 356 10.85 2.82 2.60
C ALA A 356 10.03 4.07 2.22
N SER A 357 10.68 5.21 1.98
CA SER A 357 10.01 6.45 1.59
C SER A 357 9.60 6.52 0.11
N MET A 358 9.81 5.45 -0.68
CA MET A 358 9.30 5.34 -2.05
C MET A 358 7.76 5.33 -2.06
N GLU A 359 7.16 4.45 -1.27
CA GLU A 359 5.71 4.21 -1.22
C GLU A 359 4.95 5.48 -0.83
N ALA A 360 5.34 6.11 0.28
CA ALA A 360 4.76 7.36 0.76
C ALA A 360 4.84 8.51 -0.28
N ASN A 361 5.87 8.53 -1.12
CA ASN A 361 6.02 9.53 -2.19
C ASN A 361 5.19 9.17 -3.45
N ILE A 362 5.09 7.89 -3.80
CA ILE A 362 4.23 7.40 -4.90
C ILE A 362 2.75 7.64 -4.59
N ILE A 363 2.30 7.28 -3.38
CA ILE A 363 0.89 7.43 -3.01
C ILE A 363 0.53 8.91 -2.89
N ALA A 364 1.41 9.75 -2.35
CA ALA A 364 1.18 11.20 -2.34
C ALA A 364 1.06 11.80 -3.75
N GLU A 365 1.92 11.41 -4.71
CA GLU A 365 1.80 11.79 -6.13
C GLU A 365 0.44 11.41 -6.72
N GLY A 366 -0.01 10.17 -6.46
CA GLY A 366 -1.31 9.67 -6.93
C GLY A 366 -2.52 10.35 -6.27
N PHE A 367 -2.36 10.89 -5.06
CA PHE A 367 -3.37 11.74 -4.42
C PHE A 367 -3.37 13.16 -4.96
N GLN A 368 -2.21 13.76 -5.27
CA GLN A 368 -2.13 15.10 -5.86
C GLN A 368 -2.77 15.15 -7.26
N ARG A 369 -2.51 14.15 -8.12
CA ARG A 369 -3.04 14.12 -9.48
C ARG A 369 -4.46 13.55 -9.62
N SER A 370 -5.15 13.19 -8.54
CA SER A 370 -6.47 12.52 -8.61
C SER A 370 -7.56 13.39 -9.23
N ILE A 371 -7.59 14.69 -8.90
CA ILE A 371 -8.48 15.68 -9.52
C ILE A 371 -8.06 15.91 -10.98
N GLU A 372 -6.77 16.15 -11.21
CA GLU A 372 -6.18 16.42 -12.53
C GLU A 372 -6.49 15.31 -13.57
N MET A 373 -6.27 14.05 -13.18
CA MET A 373 -6.35 12.89 -14.09
C MET A 373 -7.78 12.40 -14.32
N TYR A 374 -8.64 12.47 -13.28
CA TYR A 374 -9.94 11.77 -13.27
C TYR A 374 -11.11 12.64 -12.78
N GLY A 375 -10.87 13.82 -12.21
CA GLY A 375 -11.88 14.62 -11.52
C GLY A 375 -12.48 13.86 -10.33
N LEU A 376 -11.62 13.31 -9.46
CA LEU A 376 -11.98 12.51 -8.29
C LEU A 376 -11.23 12.98 -7.04
N ILE A 377 -11.86 12.90 -5.87
CA ILE A 377 -11.23 13.19 -4.57
C ILE A 377 -11.17 11.94 -3.71
N TYR A 378 -9.97 11.53 -3.31
CA TYR A 378 -9.77 10.36 -2.45
C TYR A 378 -9.97 10.74 -0.97
N ASN A 379 -11.21 10.79 -0.50
CA ASN A 379 -11.56 11.29 0.84
C ASN A 379 -11.13 10.37 2.00
N ARG A 380 -11.04 9.05 1.74
CA ARG A 380 -10.74 8.01 2.73
C ARG A 380 -9.67 7.06 2.20
N LEU A 381 -8.60 6.87 2.97
CA LEU A 381 -7.53 5.92 2.69
C LEU A 381 -7.64 4.71 3.61
N ILE A 382 -7.82 3.53 3.03
CA ILE A 382 -7.63 2.24 3.70
C ILE A 382 -6.19 1.79 3.46
N ALA A 383 -5.43 1.63 4.54
CA ALA A 383 -4.04 1.19 4.50
C ALA A 383 -3.75 0.21 5.66
N ASP A 384 -2.55 -0.35 5.68
CA ASP A 384 -2.03 -1.03 6.86
C ASP A 384 -1.54 0.00 7.91
N GLY A 385 -0.81 -0.45 8.93
CA GLY A 385 -0.41 0.39 10.07
C GLY A 385 0.60 1.50 9.74
N ASP A 386 1.19 1.56 8.55
CA ASP A 386 2.40 2.36 8.34
C ASP A 386 2.12 3.88 8.32
N SER A 387 2.66 4.55 9.33
CA SER A 387 2.34 5.94 9.63
C SER A 387 2.96 6.96 8.66
N ASN A 388 3.98 6.55 7.90
CA ASN A 388 4.74 7.43 7.01
C ASN A 388 3.93 7.86 5.77
N THR A 389 3.19 6.94 5.16
CA THR A 389 2.39 7.20 3.95
C THR A 389 1.25 8.16 4.24
N TYR A 390 0.44 7.89 5.27
CA TYR A 390 -0.62 8.82 5.67
C TYR A 390 -0.06 10.18 6.15
N LYS A 391 1.07 10.18 6.86
CA LYS A 391 1.75 11.44 7.24
C LYS A 391 2.17 12.24 5.99
N ARG A 392 2.69 11.60 4.94
CA ARG A 392 3.09 12.31 3.72
C ARG A 392 1.90 12.89 2.97
N ILE A 393 0.75 12.20 2.93
CA ILE A 393 -0.49 12.74 2.36
C ILE A 393 -0.96 13.96 3.16
N LEU A 394 -0.92 13.91 4.50
CA LEU A 394 -1.24 15.06 5.33
C LEU A 394 -0.26 16.22 5.15
N GLU A 395 1.05 15.97 5.02
CA GLU A 395 2.05 17.01 4.71
C GLU A 395 1.77 17.69 3.38
N VAL A 396 1.43 16.91 2.34
CA VAL A 396 1.22 17.39 0.98
C VAL A 396 -0.13 18.10 0.81
N HIS A 397 -1.13 17.78 1.65
CA HIS A 397 -2.47 18.40 1.67
C HIS A 397 -3.11 18.53 0.27
N PRO A 398 -3.39 17.39 -0.41
CA PRO A 398 -3.74 17.37 -1.83
C PRO A 398 -5.10 18.01 -2.19
N TYR A 399 -5.92 18.37 -1.19
CA TYR A 399 -7.26 18.95 -1.37
C TYR A 399 -7.45 20.08 -0.36
N GLU A 400 -7.76 21.29 -0.82
CA GLU A 400 -7.78 22.51 0.01
C GLU A 400 -8.70 22.38 1.23
N ASN A 401 -9.96 22.01 1.00
CA ASN A 401 -11.01 21.94 2.02
C ASN A 401 -11.28 20.52 2.57
N ILE A 402 -10.56 19.48 2.09
CA ILE A 402 -10.84 18.08 2.45
C ILE A 402 -9.62 17.42 3.10
N ARG A 403 -9.72 17.17 4.41
CA ARG A 403 -8.76 16.35 5.16
C ARG A 403 -9.01 14.87 4.88
N VAL A 404 -8.09 14.21 4.19
CA VAL A 404 -8.13 12.75 3.97
C VAL A 404 -8.19 12.01 5.31
N LYS A 405 -9.16 11.10 5.49
CA LYS A 405 -9.27 10.25 6.68
C LYS A 405 -8.58 8.90 6.47
N LYS A 406 -7.72 8.47 7.39
CA LYS A 406 -7.16 7.10 7.38
C LYS A 406 -8.06 6.13 8.12
N ILE A 407 -8.37 4.99 7.50
CA ILE A 407 -9.02 3.84 8.11
C ILE A 407 -7.99 2.71 8.18
N GLU A 408 -7.67 2.25 9.39
CA GLU A 408 -6.72 1.15 9.61
C GLU A 408 -7.31 -0.21 9.19
N CYS A 409 -6.54 -1.04 8.47
CA CYS A 409 -6.98 -2.38 8.10
C CYS A 409 -7.24 -3.28 9.34
N LYS A 410 -8.46 -3.80 9.46
CA LYS A 410 -8.90 -4.76 10.48
C LYS A 410 -7.98 -5.97 10.58
N ASN A 411 -7.61 -6.56 9.43
CA ASN A 411 -6.77 -7.76 9.41
C ASN A 411 -5.37 -7.47 9.98
N HIS A 412 -4.80 -6.29 9.73
CA HIS A 412 -3.52 -5.88 10.29
C HIS A 412 -3.59 -5.57 11.79
N LEU A 413 -4.61 -4.85 12.25
CA LEU A 413 -4.83 -4.59 13.67
C LEU A 413 -4.98 -5.91 14.47
N LEU A 414 -5.80 -6.85 13.98
CA LEU A 414 -6.00 -8.15 14.65
C LEU A 414 -4.78 -9.07 14.55
N ARG A 415 -4.07 -9.12 13.40
CA ARG A 415 -2.78 -9.83 13.26
C ARG A 415 -1.76 -9.30 14.29
N ASN A 416 -1.66 -7.98 14.45
CA ASN A 416 -0.73 -7.34 15.40
C ASN A 416 -1.11 -7.59 16.87
N TYR A 417 -2.40 -7.59 17.21
CA TYR A 417 -2.87 -7.95 18.56
C TYR A 417 -2.56 -9.41 18.91
N SER A 418 -2.89 -10.36 18.04
CA SER A 418 -2.53 -11.77 18.22
C SER A 418 -1.01 -11.97 18.30
N LYS A 419 -0.21 -11.25 17.49
CA LYS A 419 1.25 -11.28 17.58
C LYS A 419 1.74 -10.84 18.97
N LYS A 420 1.29 -9.69 19.47
CA LYS A 420 1.68 -9.19 20.81
C LYS A 420 1.32 -10.18 21.93
N ILE A 421 0.17 -10.86 21.84
CA ILE A 421 -0.18 -11.95 22.77
C ILE A 421 0.80 -13.13 22.67
N ARG A 422 1.16 -13.56 21.45
CA ARG A 422 2.12 -14.66 21.25
C ARG A 422 3.52 -14.32 21.78
N ASP A 423 3.94 -13.07 21.60
CA ASP A 423 5.23 -12.59 22.08
C ASP A 423 5.23 -12.49 23.62
N LEU A 424 4.10 -12.12 24.25
CA LEU A 424 3.90 -12.14 25.71
C LEU A 424 3.92 -13.55 26.32
N VAL A 425 3.32 -14.55 25.66
CA VAL A 425 3.39 -15.96 26.11
C VAL A 425 4.84 -16.46 26.12
N LYS A 426 5.66 -16.01 25.17
CA LYS A 426 7.08 -16.38 25.03
C LYS A 426 8.01 -15.64 25.99
N ASP A 427 7.62 -14.48 26.50
CA ASP A 427 8.42 -13.70 27.47
C ASP A 427 8.57 -14.50 28.77
N THR A 428 9.78 -15.03 29.02
CA THR A 428 10.07 -15.84 30.21
C THR A 428 9.92 -15.06 31.51
N GLN A 429 10.04 -13.73 31.48
CA GLN A 429 9.91 -12.83 32.63
C GLN A 429 8.44 -12.45 32.92
N ALA A 430 7.52 -12.64 31.97
CA ALA A 430 6.11 -12.29 32.12
C ALA A 430 5.32 -13.32 32.97
N GLY A 431 5.59 -13.37 34.27
CA GLY A 431 4.75 -14.05 35.26
C GLY A 431 4.63 -15.59 35.10
N PRO A 432 3.67 -16.22 35.80
CA PRO A 432 3.58 -17.69 35.90
C PRO A 432 3.38 -18.41 34.57
N LEU A 433 4.06 -19.55 34.40
CA LEU A 433 3.97 -20.39 33.20
C LEU A 433 2.54 -20.90 32.95
N ASN A 434 1.80 -21.21 34.02
CA ASN A 434 0.45 -21.77 33.94
C ASN A 434 -0.53 -20.76 33.31
N LEU A 435 -0.54 -19.52 33.81
CA LEU A 435 -1.36 -18.44 33.26
C LEU A 435 -1.01 -18.14 31.79
N ARG A 436 0.27 -18.19 31.42
CA ARG A 436 0.71 -18.02 30.01
C ARG A 436 0.19 -19.10 29.08
N LYS A 437 0.11 -20.36 29.50
CA LYS A 437 -0.54 -21.44 28.71
C LYS A 437 -2.04 -21.20 28.52
N ILE A 438 -2.72 -20.69 29.55
CA ILE A 438 -4.16 -20.37 29.48
C ILE A 438 -4.40 -19.18 28.53
N ILE A 439 -3.50 -18.18 28.52
CA ILE A 439 -3.52 -17.07 27.55
C ILE A 439 -3.28 -17.59 26.11
N GLU A 440 -2.36 -18.54 25.92
CA GLU A 440 -2.08 -19.16 24.61
C GLU A 440 -3.31 -19.89 24.06
N GLN A 441 -3.94 -20.74 24.86
CA GLN A 441 -5.18 -21.45 24.51
C GLN A 441 -6.32 -20.47 24.14
N ASN A 442 -6.45 -19.36 24.86
CA ASN A 442 -7.50 -18.37 24.65
C ASN A 442 -7.15 -17.28 23.61
N GLN A 443 -5.97 -17.31 22.98
CA GLN A 443 -5.53 -16.32 21.98
C GLN A 443 -6.54 -16.13 20.84
N LEU A 444 -7.15 -17.22 20.35
CA LEU A 444 -8.15 -17.17 19.29
C LEU A 444 -9.52 -16.68 19.80
N ARG A 445 -9.94 -17.05 21.03
CA ARG A 445 -11.17 -16.52 21.67
C ARG A 445 -11.10 -15.00 21.84
N LEU A 446 -9.96 -14.45 22.30
CA LEU A 446 -9.74 -13.01 22.42
C LEU A 446 -9.91 -12.27 21.08
N ARG A 447 -9.36 -12.81 19.98
CA ARG A 447 -9.55 -12.24 18.63
C ARG A 447 -11.00 -12.38 18.15
N TRP A 448 -11.63 -13.52 18.42
CA TRP A 448 -13.00 -13.84 18.00
C TRP A 448 -14.03 -12.92 18.67
N ALA A 449 -13.91 -12.68 19.99
CA ALA A 449 -14.81 -11.79 20.74
C ALA A 449 -14.83 -10.38 20.14
N ILE A 450 -13.65 -9.79 19.88
CA ILE A 450 -13.53 -8.47 19.22
C ILE A 450 -14.12 -8.50 17.80
N THR A 451 -13.90 -9.58 17.04
CA THR A 451 -14.45 -9.74 15.69
C THR A 451 -15.98 -9.84 15.69
N LYS A 452 -16.57 -10.49 16.70
CA LYS A 452 -18.03 -10.59 16.89
C LYS A 452 -18.66 -9.27 17.33
N ALA A 453 -18.02 -8.53 18.25
CA ALA A 453 -18.46 -7.19 18.65
C ALA A 453 -18.54 -6.24 17.46
N ILE A 454 -17.49 -6.19 16.63
CA ILE A 454 -17.47 -5.43 15.35
C ILE A 454 -18.64 -5.86 14.45
N SER A 455 -18.81 -7.17 14.23
CA SER A 455 -19.86 -7.69 13.34
C SER A 455 -21.28 -7.37 13.82
N HIS A 456 -21.52 -7.24 15.13
CA HIS A 456 -22.82 -6.86 15.67
C HIS A 456 -23.06 -5.35 15.55
N ARG A 457 -22.18 -4.52 16.16
CA ARG A 457 -22.36 -3.06 16.22
C ARG A 457 -22.34 -2.42 14.83
N LYS A 458 -21.73 -3.05 13.83
CA LYS A 458 -21.85 -2.66 12.41
C LYS A 458 -23.31 -2.74 11.90
N ASN A 459 -24.00 -3.84 12.21
CA ASN A 459 -25.36 -4.15 11.75
C ASN A 459 -26.48 -3.57 12.65
N GLU A 460 -26.15 -3.10 13.85
CA GLU A 460 -27.04 -2.37 14.76
C GLU A 460 -27.64 -1.13 14.08
N ASN A 461 -28.87 -0.73 14.41
CA ASN A 461 -29.47 0.51 13.89
C ASN A 461 -29.18 1.67 14.85
N GLY A 462 -28.58 2.76 14.34
CA GLY A 462 -28.23 3.94 15.14
C GLY A 462 -27.08 4.76 14.55
N SER A 463 -26.81 5.93 15.16
CA SER A 463 -25.70 6.82 14.76
C SER A 463 -24.34 6.13 14.87
N LEU A 464 -23.41 6.50 13.98
CA LEU A 464 -22.04 5.98 13.94
C LEU A 464 -21.30 6.21 15.27
N ASP A 465 -21.51 7.36 15.92
CA ASP A 465 -20.88 7.67 17.21
C ASP A 465 -21.35 6.74 18.32
N GLN A 466 -22.66 6.43 18.36
CA GLN A 466 -23.22 5.48 19.32
C GLN A 466 -22.67 4.07 19.07
N LYS A 467 -22.56 3.65 17.81
CA LYS A 467 -21.89 2.37 17.44
C LYS A 467 -20.44 2.32 17.91
N ILE A 468 -19.70 3.43 17.79
CA ILE A 468 -18.31 3.54 18.25
C ILE A 468 -18.23 3.51 19.78
N ILE A 469 -19.14 4.17 20.50
CA ILE A 469 -19.22 4.14 21.97
C ILE A 469 -19.55 2.72 22.46
N ASN A 470 -20.56 2.08 21.87
CA ASN A 470 -20.96 0.71 22.18
C ASN A 470 -19.81 -0.28 21.90
N LEU A 471 -19.17 -0.19 20.73
CA LEU A 471 -18.01 -1.03 20.39
C LEU A 471 -16.83 -0.81 21.35
N LYS A 472 -16.58 0.42 21.81
CA LYS A 472 -15.56 0.71 22.84
C LYS A 472 -15.89 0.07 24.20
N ARG A 473 -17.18 -0.09 24.55
CA ARG A 473 -17.61 -0.84 25.75
C ARG A 473 -17.42 -2.35 25.54
N ASP A 474 -17.92 -2.92 24.44
CA ASP A 474 -17.76 -4.34 24.09
C ASP A 474 -16.29 -4.79 24.08
N MET A 475 -15.42 -3.97 23.48
CA MET A 475 -13.98 -4.22 23.40
C MET A 475 -13.25 -4.01 24.73
N ASN A 476 -13.86 -3.32 25.71
CA ASN A 476 -13.30 -3.22 27.05
C ASN A 476 -13.60 -4.48 27.88
N ASN A 477 -14.84 -4.99 27.81
CA ASN A 477 -15.29 -6.23 28.46
C ASN A 477 -14.71 -7.50 27.79
N SER A 478 -14.18 -7.42 26.55
CA SER A 478 -13.74 -8.60 25.79
C SER A 478 -12.64 -9.47 26.44
N ILE A 479 -11.92 -8.97 27.46
CA ILE A 479 -11.01 -9.80 28.26
C ILE A 479 -11.80 -10.56 29.32
N SER A 480 -12.61 -9.86 30.14
CA SER A 480 -13.44 -10.47 31.18
C SER A 480 -14.36 -11.55 30.62
N HIS A 481 -15.07 -11.28 29.53
CA HIS A 481 -15.90 -12.25 28.83
C HIS A 481 -15.16 -13.53 28.39
N VAL A 482 -13.88 -13.45 27.99
CA VAL A 482 -13.11 -14.61 27.47
C VAL A 482 -12.49 -15.45 28.59
N PHE A 483 -12.26 -14.87 29.77
CA PHE A 483 -11.93 -15.61 31.00
C PHE A 483 -13.15 -15.75 31.91
N ASP A 484 -14.33 -15.82 31.28
CA ASP A 484 -15.65 -16.18 31.82
C ASP A 484 -16.17 -15.31 33.01
N GLU A 485 -15.63 -14.10 33.19
CA GLU A 485 -16.20 -13.05 34.05
C GLU A 485 -17.34 -12.33 33.30
N HIS A 486 -18.58 -12.78 33.54
CA HIS A 486 -19.76 -12.32 32.79
C HIS A 486 -20.51 -11.11 33.39
N ARG A 487 -19.99 -10.46 34.45
CA ARG A 487 -20.67 -9.37 35.19
C ARG A 487 -21.28 -8.29 34.28
N GLU A 488 -20.48 -7.71 33.40
CA GLU A 488 -20.93 -6.65 32.46
C GLU A 488 -21.58 -7.20 31.17
N CYS A 489 -21.66 -8.52 30.96
CA CYS A 489 -22.19 -9.08 29.71
C CYS A 489 -23.70 -8.84 29.55
N GLN A 490 -24.44 -8.88 30.64
CA GLN A 490 -25.90 -8.73 30.63
C GLN A 490 -26.29 -7.25 30.41
N ASP A 491 -25.71 -6.34 31.18
CA ASP A 491 -25.99 -4.89 31.11
C ASP A 491 -25.55 -4.24 29.79
N LEU A 492 -24.52 -4.77 29.13
CA LEU A 492 -24.02 -4.26 27.83
C LEU A 492 -24.77 -4.82 26.62
N GLY A 493 -25.75 -5.72 26.82
CA GLY A 493 -26.44 -6.42 25.73
C GLY A 493 -25.50 -7.30 24.89
N TYR A 494 -24.53 -7.95 25.54
CA TYR A 494 -23.56 -8.82 24.87
C TYR A 494 -24.21 -10.13 24.43
N PHE A 495 -23.68 -10.78 23.39
CA PHE A 495 -24.29 -11.98 22.77
C PHE A 495 -24.01 -13.27 23.56
N CYS A 496 -24.10 -13.18 24.89
CA CYS A 496 -23.69 -14.21 25.84
C CYS A 496 -24.66 -14.26 27.02
N TYR A 497 -25.52 -15.28 27.04
CA TYR A 497 -26.53 -15.53 28.07
C TYR A 497 -26.00 -16.40 29.23
N LYS A 498 -24.68 -16.40 29.47
CA LYS A 498 -24.07 -17.16 30.57
C LYS A 498 -24.21 -16.40 31.88
N ALA A 499 -24.64 -17.11 32.93
CA ALA A 499 -24.58 -16.62 34.30
C ALA A 499 -23.14 -16.34 34.76
N TYR A 500 -23.01 -15.49 35.78
CA TYR A 500 -21.74 -15.20 36.44
C TYR A 500 -21.17 -16.44 37.16
N ASN A 501 -19.86 -16.63 37.06
CA ASN A 501 -19.10 -17.66 37.77
C ASN A 501 -18.11 -16.99 38.72
N GLU A 502 -17.96 -17.53 39.93
CA GLU A 502 -17.03 -17.00 40.94
C GLU A 502 -15.61 -17.55 40.77
N ASN A 503 -15.49 -18.81 40.33
CA ASN A 503 -14.21 -19.50 40.14
C ASN A 503 -13.58 -19.15 38.78
N ASN A 504 -13.21 -17.88 38.61
CA ASN A 504 -12.64 -17.35 37.37
C ASN A 504 -11.14 -17.05 37.47
N VAL A 505 -10.36 -17.67 36.57
CA VAL A 505 -8.90 -17.49 36.37
C VAL A 505 -8.51 -16.02 36.16
N LEU A 506 -9.47 -15.16 35.81
CA LEU A 506 -9.24 -13.72 35.70
C LEU A 506 -8.77 -13.07 37.01
N ASN A 507 -9.11 -13.60 38.19
CA ASN A 507 -8.61 -13.07 39.46
C ASN A 507 -7.10 -13.33 39.63
N ASP A 508 -6.63 -14.53 39.27
CA ASP A 508 -5.19 -14.87 39.22
C ASP A 508 -4.44 -14.11 38.12
N LEU A 509 -5.13 -13.69 37.06
CA LEU A 509 -4.58 -12.79 36.05
C LEU A 509 -4.47 -11.37 36.59
N LYS A 510 -5.52 -10.83 37.21
CA LYS A 510 -5.60 -9.45 37.76
C LYS A 510 -4.50 -9.15 38.79
N SER A 511 -4.03 -10.16 39.53
CA SER A 511 -2.91 -10.04 40.48
C SER A 511 -1.52 -10.03 39.82
N THR A 512 -1.42 -10.13 38.48
CA THR A 512 -0.14 -10.20 37.75
C THR A 512 -0.01 -9.18 36.62
N ASP A 513 1.24 -8.83 36.31
CA ASP A 513 1.65 -7.96 35.18
C ASP A 513 1.14 -8.46 33.81
N LEU A 514 0.83 -9.76 33.66
CA LEU A 514 0.17 -10.32 32.47
C LEU A 514 -1.14 -9.61 32.13
N TYR A 515 -1.99 -9.32 33.13
CA TYR A 515 -3.26 -8.61 32.89
C TYR A 515 -3.05 -7.16 32.49
N GLN A 516 -2.06 -6.47 33.05
CA GLN A 516 -1.71 -5.09 32.67
C GLN A 516 -1.18 -5.02 31.23
N LYS A 517 -0.33 -5.97 30.83
CA LYS A 517 0.17 -6.10 29.45
C LYS A 517 -0.95 -6.45 28.46
N LEU A 518 -1.83 -7.39 28.79
CA LEU A 518 -3.02 -7.71 27.98
C LEU A 518 -3.97 -6.50 27.83
N CYS A 519 -4.25 -5.77 28.92
CA CYS A 519 -5.03 -4.54 28.88
C CYS A 519 -4.36 -3.46 28.02
N THR A 520 -3.03 -3.33 28.06
CA THR A 520 -2.28 -2.40 27.20
C THR A 520 -2.47 -2.75 25.71
N PHE A 521 -2.46 -4.05 25.35
CA PHE A 521 -2.71 -4.49 23.98
C PHE A 521 -4.17 -4.30 23.55
N LYS A 522 -5.13 -4.50 24.47
CA LYS A 522 -6.57 -4.22 24.27
C LYS A 522 -6.80 -2.73 24.02
N ASN A 523 -6.25 -1.87 24.88
CA ASN A 523 -6.42 -0.42 24.82
C ASN A 523 -5.87 0.18 23.52
N TYR A 524 -4.82 -0.41 22.95
CA TYR A 524 -4.35 -0.06 21.60
C TYR A 524 -5.42 -0.33 20.52
N LEU A 525 -6.13 -1.47 20.55
CA LEU A 525 -7.24 -1.72 19.64
C LEU A 525 -8.45 -0.81 19.90
N VAL A 526 -8.78 -0.54 21.17
CA VAL A 526 -9.91 0.35 21.55
C VAL A 526 -9.71 1.77 21.01
N ARG A 527 -8.46 2.28 20.98
CA ARG A 527 -8.11 3.55 20.32
C ARG A 527 -8.42 3.56 18.81
N HIS A 528 -8.46 2.39 18.16
CA HIS A 528 -8.78 2.23 16.73
C HIS A 528 -10.22 1.74 16.46
N ALA A 529 -11.14 1.80 17.44
CA ALA A 529 -12.53 1.36 17.29
C ALA A 529 -13.27 2.04 16.11
N GLU A 530 -12.97 3.32 15.83
CA GLU A 530 -13.48 4.08 14.68
C GLU A 530 -13.04 3.48 13.33
N SER A 531 -11.81 2.96 13.22
CA SER A 531 -11.41 2.22 12.02
C SER A 531 -12.03 0.82 11.96
N LEU A 532 -12.19 0.17 13.12
CA LEU A 532 -12.67 -1.21 13.21
C LEU A 532 -14.16 -1.34 12.90
N ILE A 533 -15.02 -0.36 13.24
CA ILE A 533 -16.46 -0.41 12.96
C ILE A 533 -16.77 -0.42 11.44
N HIS A 534 -15.91 0.17 10.62
CA HIS A 534 -16.01 0.09 9.16
C HIS A 534 -15.73 -1.34 8.62
N ASP A 535 -15.00 -2.17 9.39
CA ASP A 535 -14.81 -3.60 9.11
C ASP A 535 -14.13 -3.87 7.74
N VAL A 536 -13.18 -3.00 7.37
CA VAL A 536 -12.48 -3.03 6.08
C VAL A 536 -11.10 -3.70 6.11
N GLU A 537 -10.61 -4.10 4.94
CA GLU A 537 -9.33 -4.79 4.75
C GLU A 537 -8.61 -4.32 3.48
N ASN A 538 -7.27 -4.42 3.47
CA ASN A 538 -6.41 -4.07 2.33
C ASN A 538 -6.20 -5.24 1.34
N ASN A 539 -6.91 -6.35 1.49
CA ASN A 539 -6.70 -7.58 0.72
C ASN A 539 -6.73 -7.37 -0.81
N SER A 540 -7.47 -6.38 -1.34
CA SER A 540 -7.50 -6.09 -2.78
C SER A 540 -6.18 -5.57 -3.34
N VAL A 541 -5.40 -4.82 -2.56
CA VAL A 541 -4.05 -4.39 -2.96
C VAL A 541 -2.98 -5.42 -2.59
N GLU A 542 -3.15 -6.24 -1.53
CA GLU A 542 -2.31 -7.44 -1.31
C GLU A 542 -2.41 -8.42 -2.50
N GLN A 543 -3.61 -8.61 -3.06
CA GLN A 543 -3.85 -9.39 -4.28
C GLN A 543 -3.14 -8.77 -5.48
N PHE A 544 -3.27 -7.46 -5.70
CA PHE A 544 -2.58 -6.77 -6.78
C PHE A 544 -1.03 -6.86 -6.65
N ASN A 545 -0.50 -6.69 -5.45
CA ASN A 545 0.92 -6.85 -5.14
C ASN A 545 1.42 -8.28 -5.38
N SER A 546 0.54 -9.28 -5.30
CA SER A 546 0.80 -10.66 -5.72
C SER A 546 0.78 -10.83 -7.25
N VAL A 547 -0.05 -10.08 -7.99
CA VAL A 547 0.02 -10.00 -9.47
C VAL A 547 1.34 -9.36 -9.90
N ILE A 548 1.77 -8.24 -9.29
CA ILE A 548 3.10 -7.66 -9.53
C ILE A 548 4.19 -8.72 -9.31
N ALA A 549 4.12 -9.45 -8.18
CA ALA A 549 5.09 -10.49 -7.85
C ALA A 549 5.19 -11.61 -8.91
N LYS A 550 4.08 -11.98 -9.59
CA LYS A 550 4.10 -12.87 -10.75
C LYS A 550 4.90 -12.26 -11.91
N PHE A 551 4.54 -11.05 -12.35
CA PHE A 551 5.15 -10.43 -13.54
C PHE A 551 6.66 -10.14 -13.40
N ILE A 552 7.17 -10.02 -12.18
CA ILE A 552 8.60 -9.85 -11.86
C ILE A 552 9.32 -11.16 -11.47
N GLY A 553 8.81 -12.33 -11.89
CA GLY A 553 9.48 -13.62 -11.67
C GLY A 553 9.60 -14.01 -10.19
N GLY A 554 8.52 -13.82 -9.42
CA GLY A 554 8.44 -14.25 -8.01
C GLY A 554 9.35 -13.48 -7.05
N LYS A 555 9.85 -12.30 -7.43
CA LYS A 555 10.92 -11.56 -6.73
C LYS A 555 12.27 -12.32 -6.68
N ARG A 556 12.47 -13.30 -7.58
CA ARG A 556 13.73 -14.05 -7.78
C ARG A 556 14.64 -13.39 -8.82
N VAL A 557 14.06 -12.90 -9.93
CA VAL A 557 14.81 -12.29 -11.05
C VAL A 557 14.92 -10.78 -10.87
N ASN A 558 16.12 -10.22 -11.07
CA ASN A 558 16.38 -8.79 -10.88
C ASN A 558 16.08 -7.94 -12.12
N TYR A 559 14.81 -7.59 -12.33
CA TYR A 559 14.39 -6.70 -13.42
C TYR A 559 14.64 -5.19 -13.18
N CYS A 560 15.29 -4.80 -12.08
CA CYS A 560 15.47 -3.41 -11.64
C CYS A 560 16.50 -2.59 -12.45
N GLN A 561 17.35 -3.26 -13.23
CA GLN A 561 18.54 -2.64 -13.83
C GLN A 561 18.24 -1.71 -15.03
N ARG A 562 17.06 -1.89 -15.65
CA ARG A 562 16.54 -1.14 -16.82
C ARG A 562 15.01 -0.99 -16.66
N ARG A 563 14.33 -0.47 -17.69
CA ARG A 563 12.87 -0.25 -17.75
C ARG A 563 12.01 -1.43 -17.28
N SER A 564 12.44 -2.67 -17.51
CA SER A 564 11.61 -3.89 -17.42
C SER A 564 10.79 -4.01 -16.12
N TYR A 565 11.28 -3.54 -14.97
CA TYR A 565 10.48 -3.50 -13.74
C TYR A 565 9.21 -2.62 -13.85
N GLN A 566 9.32 -1.44 -14.47
CA GLN A 566 8.19 -0.53 -14.72
C GLN A 566 7.20 -1.16 -15.71
N SER A 567 7.68 -1.68 -16.85
CA SER A 567 6.84 -2.35 -17.85
C SER A 567 6.06 -3.54 -17.26
N ARG A 568 6.69 -4.30 -16.35
CA ARG A 568 6.06 -5.44 -15.64
C ARG A 568 5.02 -5.00 -14.61
N CYS A 569 5.21 -3.85 -13.96
CA CYS A 569 4.20 -3.25 -13.10
C CYS A 569 2.99 -2.76 -13.91
N ALA A 570 3.22 -2.14 -15.07
CA ALA A 570 2.17 -1.76 -16.02
C ALA A 570 1.41 -2.98 -16.56
N ALA A 571 2.11 -4.04 -16.97
CA ALA A 571 1.49 -5.31 -17.39
C ALA A 571 0.66 -5.98 -16.28
N ALA A 572 1.09 -5.86 -15.02
CA ALA A 572 0.31 -6.31 -13.88
C ALA A 572 -1.01 -5.52 -13.73
N VAL A 573 -1.00 -4.18 -13.91
CA VAL A 573 -2.22 -3.35 -13.90
C VAL A 573 -3.21 -3.79 -14.98
N VAL A 574 -2.76 -3.93 -16.23
CA VAL A 574 -3.61 -4.41 -17.34
C VAL A 574 -4.18 -5.79 -17.01
N SER A 575 -3.38 -6.68 -16.44
CA SER A 575 -3.81 -8.02 -16.02
C SER A 575 -4.82 -8.04 -14.88
N HIS A 576 -4.77 -7.06 -13.97
CA HIS A 576 -5.70 -6.98 -12.83
C HIS A 576 -7.03 -6.34 -13.23
N ASN A 577 -6.98 -5.21 -13.94
CA ASN A 577 -8.15 -4.43 -14.31
C ASN A 577 -8.97 -5.11 -15.43
N THR A 578 -8.31 -5.62 -16.48
CA THR A 578 -9.01 -6.17 -17.66
C THR A 578 -9.26 -7.67 -17.60
N LYS A 579 -8.39 -8.41 -16.88
CA LYS A 579 -8.31 -9.89 -16.84
C LYS A 579 -8.07 -10.56 -18.21
N ARG A 580 -7.80 -9.77 -19.26
CA ARG A 580 -7.52 -10.21 -20.65
C ARG A 580 -6.21 -9.57 -21.12
N VAL A 581 -5.12 -10.14 -20.64
CA VAL A 581 -3.74 -9.60 -20.67
C VAL A 581 -3.26 -9.41 -22.11
N ILE A 582 -3.26 -10.50 -22.88
CA ILE A 582 -2.71 -10.55 -24.23
C ILE A 582 -3.69 -9.90 -25.22
N TYR A 583 -4.99 -10.10 -25.04
CA TYR A 583 -6.02 -9.47 -25.87
C TYR A 583 -5.92 -7.93 -25.83
N THR A 584 -5.82 -7.34 -24.64
CA THR A 584 -5.83 -5.87 -24.51
C THR A 584 -4.54 -5.26 -25.07
N ALA A 585 -3.38 -5.84 -24.77
CA ALA A 585 -2.10 -5.37 -25.31
C ALA A 585 -2.03 -5.51 -26.85
N ARG A 586 -2.54 -6.60 -27.43
CA ARG A 586 -2.63 -6.74 -28.89
C ARG A 586 -3.55 -5.69 -29.54
N LYS A 587 -4.67 -5.34 -28.90
CA LYS A 587 -5.58 -4.28 -29.41
C LYS A 587 -4.90 -2.91 -29.45
N HIS A 588 -3.93 -2.64 -28.56
CA HIS A 588 -3.10 -1.44 -28.62
C HIS A 588 -1.93 -1.56 -29.61
N LEU A 589 -1.27 -2.73 -29.70
CA LEU A 589 -0.15 -2.98 -30.64
C LEU A 589 -0.59 -2.92 -32.12
N SER A 590 -1.83 -3.28 -32.42
CA SER A 590 -2.42 -3.13 -33.76
C SER A 590 -3.89 -2.65 -33.66
N PRO A 591 -4.10 -1.33 -33.58
CA PRO A 591 -5.44 -0.74 -33.62
C PRO A 591 -6.23 -1.20 -34.85
N GLY A 592 -7.55 -1.35 -34.70
CA GLY A 592 -8.45 -1.83 -35.76
C GLY A 592 -8.45 -3.36 -35.98
N LYS A 593 -7.39 -4.10 -35.63
CA LYS A 593 -7.36 -5.57 -35.76
C LYS A 593 -7.96 -6.27 -34.53
N SER A 594 -8.63 -7.41 -34.76
CA SER A 594 -9.08 -8.29 -33.68
C SER A 594 -7.93 -9.20 -33.19
N PRO A 595 -7.62 -9.26 -31.89
CA PRO A 595 -6.60 -10.17 -31.34
C PRO A 595 -6.86 -11.65 -31.67
N SER A 596 -5.78 -12.43 -31.81
CA SER A 596 -5.78 -13.78 -32.38
C SER A 596 -6.80 -14.75 -31.75
N LYS A 597 -7.38 -15.62 -32.60
CA LYS A 597 -8.40 -16.64 -32.24
C LYS A 597 -7.98 -17.47 -31.02
N PHE A 598 -6.71 -17.87 -30.95
CA PHE A 598 -6.16 -18.68 -29.86
C PHE A 598 -6.01 -17.91 -28.55
N SER A 599 -5.42 -16.70 -28.55
CA SER A 599 -5.29 -15.89 -27.33
C SER A 599 -6.66 -15.53 -26.76
N LYS A 600 -7.61 -15.12 -27.61
CA LYS A 600 -9.00 -14.84 -27.21
C LYS A 600 -9.67 -16.08 -26.59
N LYS A 601 -9.59 -17.25 -27.23
CA LYS A 601 -10.17 -18.52 -26.72
C LYS A 601 -9.53 -18.97 -25.39
N MET A 602 -8.23 -18.77 -25.21
CA MET A 602 -7.50 -19.12 -23.99
C MET A 602 -7.85 -18.20 -22.81
N GLU A 603 -7.90 -16.88 -23.00
CA GLU A 603 -8.23 -15.94 -21.93
C GLU A 603 -9.71 -16.00 -21.54
N LEU A 604 -10.62 -16.27 -22.48
CA LEU A 604 -12.03 -16.57 -22.20
C LEU A 604 -12.17 -17.86 -21.37
N ARG A 605 -11.60 -18.99 -21.81
CA ARG A 605 -11.62 -20.27 -21.06
C ARG A 605 -11.00 -20.14 -19.66
N ARG A 606 -9.95 -19.33 -19.49
CA ARG A 606 -9.38 -19.02 -18.15
C ARG A 606 -10.36 -18.21 -17.29
N THR A 607 -10.99 -17.19 -17.86
CA THR A 607 -11.99 -16.36 -17.15
C THR A 607 -13.19 -17.21 -16.71
N GLU A 608 -13.65 -18.11 -17.57
CA GLU A 608 -14.74 -19.04 -17.33
C GLU A 608 -14.41 -20.10 -16.28
N LYS A 609 -13.27 -20.80 -16.40
CA LYS A 609 -12.80 -21.72 -15.34
C LYS A 609 -12.62 -21.01 -13.99
N ASN A 610 -12.23 -19.73 -13.97
CA ASN A 610 -12.14 -18.92 -12.75
C ASN A 610 -13.50 -18.42 -12.22
N ARG A 611 -14.56 -18.37 -13.05
CA ARG A 611 -15.94 -18.17 -12.58
C ARG A 611 -16.47 -19.46 -11.95
N ASN A 612 -16.28 -20.59 -12.63
CA ASN A 612 -16.82 -21.89 -12.23
C ASN A 612 -16.07 -22.50 -11.03
N ARG A 613 -14.83 -22.08 -10.77
CA ARG A 613 -14.06 -22.41 -9.55
C ARG A 613 -14.41 -21.56 -8.32
N LYS A 614 -15.38 -20.65 -8.39
CA LYS A 614 -15.95 -20.05 -7.18
C LYS A 614 -16.75 -21.14 -6.44
N PRO A 615 -16.66 -21.25 -5.10
CA PRO A 615 -17.63 -22.05 -4.34
C PRO A 615 -19.05 -21.52 -4.62
N ALA A 616 -20.02 -22.42 -4.71
CA ALA A 616 -21.38 -22.11 -5.14
C ALA A 616 -22.13 -21.24 -4.12
N CYS A 617 -21.93 -19.93 -4.20
CA CYS A 617 -22.65 -18.96 -3.38
C CYS A 617 -24.05 -18.71 -3.97
N ARG A 618 -25.08 -18.68 -3.11
CA ARG A 618 -26.49 -18.56 -3.52
C ARG A 618 -26.73 -17.25 -4.29
N LYS A 619 -27.54 -17.33 -5.36
CA LYS A 619 -27.82 -16.21 -6.27
C LYS A 619 -28.54 -15.05 -5.54
N PRO A 620 -28.05 -13.80 -5.62
CA PRO A 620 -28.94 -12.64 -5.63
C PRO A 620 -29.75 -12.67 -6.94
N LEU A 621 -31.03 -12.32 -6.86
CA LEU A 621 -31.87 -12.12 -8.06
C LEU A 621 -31.64 -10.73 -8.67
N PHE A 622 -32.16 -10.57 -9.89
CA PHE A 622 -32.17 -9.35 -10.72
C PHE A 622 -30.85 -8.95 -11.40
N SER A 623 -30.99 -8.50 -12.64
CA SER A 623 -29.95 -7.92 -13.49
C SER A 623 -30.52 -6.70 -14.23
N LYS A 624 -29.65 -5.77 -14.64
CA LYS A 624 -29.95 -4.73 -15.65
C LYS A 624 -28.76 -4.58 -16.61
N LYS A 625 -29.03 -4.03 -17.80
CA LYS A 625 -28.14 -4.03 -18.99
C LYS A 625 -27.32 -2.73 -19.12
N ASN A 626 -26.35 -2.73 -20.04
CA ASN A 626 -25.47 -1.60 -20.36
C ASN A 626 -26.02 -0.67 -21.48
N THR A 627 -25.54 0.59 -21.44
CA THR A 627 -25.09 1.50 -22.53
C THR A 627 -24.18 2.57 -21.85
N GLU A 628 -22.99 3.05 -22.26
CA GLU A 628 -22.18 3.06 -23.51
C GLU A 628 -22.71 4.07 -24.57
N THR A 629 -21.98 5.08 -25.08
CA THR A 629 -20.53 5.50 -25.03
C THR A 629 -20.37 7.05 -24.73
N GLU A 630 -19.35 7.90 -25.04
CA GLU A 630 -18.09 7.86 -25.85
C GLU A 630 -16.93 8.84 -25.41
N ASP A 631 -16.93 10.14 -25.80
CA ASP A 631 -15.72 10.98 -26.07
C ASP A 631 -15.76 12.44 -25.50
N ASN A 632 -14.69 13.29 -25.43
CA ASN A 632 -13.24 13.15 -25.13
C ASN A 632 -12.52 14.55 -25.09
N LYS A 633 -11.18 14.57 -24.83
CA LYS A 633 -10.21 15.72 -24.91
C LYS A 633 -10.27 16.77 -23.77
N SER A 634 -9.18 17.31 -23.21
CA SER A 634 -7.72 17.07 -23.37
C SER A 634 -6.96 17.31 -22.04
N TYR A 635 -5.77 16.73 -21.88
CA TYR A 635 -4.91 16.82 -20.68
C TYR A 635 -3.41 16.69 -21.05
N GLY A 636 -2.51 17.34 -20.30
CA GLY A 636 -1.05 17.19 -20.37
C GLY A 636 -0.29 18.52 -20.14
N GLU A 637 0.98 18.56 -19.73
CA GLU A 637 1.87 17.50 -19.22
C GLU A 637 2.88 18.09 -18.21
N LYS A 638 3.33 17.27 -17.25
CA LYS A 638 4.57 17.38 -16.43
C LYS A 638 5.30 18.74 -16.41
N CYS A 639 4.84 19.69 -15.60
CA CYS A 639 5.72 20.74 -15.08
C CYS A 639 6.33 20.30 -13.74
N GLU A 640 7.67 20.18 -13.66
CA GLU A 640 8.36 20.57 -12.43
C GLU A 640 8.26 22.10 -12.34
N LYS A 641 7.12 22.59 -11.86
CA LYS A 641 6.82 24.03 -11.88
C LYS A 641 7.89 24.76 -11.04
N PRO A 642 8.62 25.74 -11.61
CA PRO A 642 9.57 26.54 -10.84
C PRO A 642 8.84 27.26 -9.70
N ASP A 643 9.58 27.84 -8.76
CA ASP A 643 8.96 28.82 -7.88
C ASP A 643 8.32 29.93 -8.71
N MET A 644 7.15 30.40 -8.29
CA MET A 644 6.47 31.50 -8.96
C MET A 644 7.35 32.75 -8.92
N THR A 645 7.23 33.62 -9.93
CA THR A 645 7.92 34.91 -9.94
C THR A 645 7.54 35.74 -8.72
N ASP A 646 8.40 36.68 -8.28
CA ASP A 646 8.12 37.48 -7.09
C ASP A 646 6.83 38.32 -7.22
N GLU A 647 6.40 38.63 -8.45
CA GLU A 647 5.13 39.31 -8.74
C GLU A 647 3.92 38.36 -8.63
N GLU A 648 3.94 37.19 -9.28
CA GLU A 648 2.91 36.14 -9.08
C GLU A 648 2.78 35.73 -7.60
N LEU A 649 3.91 35.62 -6.90
CA LEU A 649 3.96 35.31 -5.48
C LEU A 649 3.40 36.46 -4.63
N ARG A 650 3.54 37.73 -5.05
CA ARG A 650 2.89 38.87 -4.38
C ARG A 650 1.37 38.84 -4.58
N HIS A 651 0.88 38.53 -5.78
CA HIS A 651 -0.55 38.38 -6.05
C HIS A 651 -1.15 37.24 -5.23
N ALA A 652 -0.64 36.02 -5.36
CA ALA A 652 -1.18 34.85 -4.66
C ALA A 652 -1.08 34.94 -3.12
N LYS A 653 -0.19 35.78 -2.58
CA LYS A 653 -0.18 36.15 -1.14
C LYS A 653 -1.38 37.02 -0.74
N ASN A 654 -1.74 37.99 -1.57
CA ASN A 654 -2.89 38.87 -1.35
C ASN A 654 -4.18 38.06 -1.51
N ASP A 655 -4.31 37.30 -2.60
CA ASP A 655 -5.46 36.42 -2.86
C ASP A 655 -5.70 35.45 -1.67
N PHE A 656 -4.63 34.89 -1.10
CA PHE A 656 -4.73 34.06 0.09
C PHE A 656 -5.19 34.85 1.33
N LYS A 657 -4.66 36.06 1.57
CA LYS A 657 -5.11 36.94 2.67
C LYS A 657 -6.59 37.29 2.53
N GLU A 658 -7.06 37.62 1.33
CA GLU A 658 -8.47 37.86 1.04
C GLU A 658 -9.33 36.61 1.30
N SER A 659 -8.84 35.41 0.92
CA SER A 659 -9.50 34.14 1.24
C SER A 659 -9.59 33.81 2.75
N LEU A 660 -8.70 34.41 3.56
CA LEU A 660 -8.71 34.28 5.03
C LEU A 660 -9.73 35.21 5.69
N CYS A 661 -10.14 36.30 5.02
CA CYS A 661 -11.09 37.27 5.52
C CYS A 661 -12.48 36.64 5.68
N ARG A 662 -13.09 36.90 6.84
CA ARG A 662 -14.36 36.36 7.28
C ARG A 662 -15.17 37.43 8.02
N SER A 663 -16.49 37.33 7.95
CA SER A 663 -17.38 38.17 8.75
C SER A 663 -17.23 37.85 10.25
N SER A 664 -17.71 38.74 11.12
CA SER A 664 -17.67 38.47 12.56
C SER A 664 -18.55 37.26 12.92
N GLU A 665 -19.58 37.02 12.12
CA GLU A 665 -20.58 35.95 12.20
C GLU A 665 -19.95 34.60 11.79
N ASP A 666 -19.17 34.58 10.71
CA ASP A 666 -18.36 33.42 10.30
C ASP A 666 -17.35 33.03 11.39
N ILE A 667 -16.65 34.00 11.98
CA ILE A 667 -15.65 33.76 13.04
C ILE A 667 -16.31 33.13 14.27
N LYS A 668 -17.47 33.66 14.71
CA LYS A 668 -18.28 33.07 15.78
C LYS A 668 -18.74 31.64 15.42
N THR A 669 -19.13 31.42 14.17
CA THR A 669 -19.58 30.10 13.68
C THR A 669 -18.43 29.09 13.65
N ILE A 670 -17.23 29.50 13.24
CA ILE A 670 -16.02 28.66 13.27
C ILE A 670 -15.66 28.28 14.71
N GLU A 671 -15.75 29.20 15.68
CA GLU A 671 -15.54 28.88 17.10
C GLU A 671 -16.48 27.74 17.53
N VAL A 672 -17.80 27.91 17.33
CA VAL A 672 -18.84 26.92 17.69
C VAL A 672 -18.58 25.56 17.05
N LEU A 673 -18.34 25.51 15.73
CA LEU A 673 -18.08 24.26 14.99
C LEU A 673 -16.73 23.59 15.34
N THR A 674 -15.85 24.30 16.04
CA THR A 674 -14.53 23.79 16.43
C THR A 674 -14.37 23.55 17.94
N ARG A 675 -15.43 23.70 18.76
CA ARG A 675 -15.43 23.42 20.21
C ARG A 675 -14.98 22.01 20.62
N GLN A 676 -15.02 21.04 19.72
CA GLN A 676 -14.46 19.70 19.95
C GLN A 676 -12.93 19.61 19.75
N GLN A 677 -12.28 20.73 19.40
CA GLN A 677 -10.84 20.91 19.19
C GLN A 677 -10.17 19.75 18.44
N GLN A 678 -9.38 18.92 19.14
CA GLN A 678 -8.63 17.79 18.58
C GLN A 678 -9.48 16.71 17.89
N ASN A 679 -10.81 16.70 18.09
CA ASN A 679 -11.74 15.79 17.42
C ASN A 679 -12.44 16.43 16.19
N SER A 680 -12.31 17.75 15.97
CA SER A 680 -12.89 18.45 14.81
C SER A 680 -11.89 18.52 13.65
N ASP A 681 -12.28 18.06 12.46
CA ASP A 681 -11.46 18.20 11.26
C ASP A 681 -11.32 19.67 10.81
N LEU A 682 -12.37 20.48 11.00
CA LEU A 682 -12.37 21.92 10.70
C LEU A 682 -11.34 22.67 11.54
N TRP A 683 -11.19 22.30 12.82
CA TRP A 683 -10.17 22.87 13.72
C TRP A 683 -8.75 22.63 13.19
N TYR A 684 -8.48 21.48 12.56
CA TYR A 684 -7.19 21.24 11.90
C TYR A 684 -7.02 21.97 10.56
N LEU A 685 -8.10 22.21 9.81
CA LEU A 685 -8.03 22.95 8.55
C LEU A 685 -7.76 24.44 8.80
N GLU A 686 -8.48 25.08 9.72
CA GLU A 686 -8.28 26.50 10.03
C GLU A 686 -6.94 26.76 10.73
N ARG A 687 -6.49 25.87 11.62
CA ARG A 687 -5.14 25.95 12.24
C ARG A 687 -3.96 25.68 11.29
N ARG A 688 -4.22 25.29 10.03
CA ARG A 688 -3.19 25.22 8.98
C ARG A 688 -3.03 26.52 8.21
N LYS A 689 -4.12 27.27 8.06
CA LYS A 689 -4.18 28.57 7.39
C LYS A 689 -3.60 29.70 8.24
N ARG A 690 -3.61 29.54 9.57
CA ARG A 690 -3.41 30.62 10.55
C ARG A 690 -2.29 30.27 11.56
N LEU A 691 -1.49 31.26 11.95
CA LEU A 691 -0.45 31.14 12.97
C LEU A 691 -1.09 31.08 14.36
N THR A 692 -0.83 30.01 15.12
CA THR A 692 -1.56 29.74 16.37
C THR A 692 -0.79 30.16 17.63
N ALA A 693 -1.48 30.73 18.63
CA ALA A 693 -0.90 31.32 19.85
C ALA A 693 0.17 30.46 20.57
N SER A 694 0.02 29.13 20.59
CA SER A 694 1.00 28.19 21.18
C SER A 694 2.40 28.23 20.53
N MET A 695 2.54 28.88 19.36
CA MET A 695 3.80 29.09 18.65
C MET A 695 4.34 30.52 18.75
N PHE A 696 3.56 31.51 19.21
CA PHE A 696 3.96 32.92 19.24
C PHE A 696 5.26 33.12 20.03
N GLY A 697 5.34 32.55 21.24
CA GLY A 697 6.55 32.58 22.09
C GLY A 697 7.78 31.83 21.54
N VAL A 698 7.66 31.16 20.38
CA VAL A 698 8.80 30.60 19.61
C VAL A 698 9.15 31.51 18.43
N VAL A 699 8.16 32.17 17.82
CA VAL A 699 8.33 33.15 16.74
C VAL A 699 9.00 34.42 17.25
N CYS A 700 8.40 35.14 18.21
CA CYS A 700 8.91 36.42 18.73
C CYS A 700 10.29 36.28 19.39
N ARG A 701 10.63 35.07 19.83
CA ARG A 701 11.93 34.74 20.46
C ARG A 701 12.95 34.11 19.50
N ARG A 702 12.68 34.04 18.19
CA ARG A 702 13.63 33.54 17.19
C ARG A 702 14.78 34.54 17.01
N ARG A 703 16.02 34.10 17.21
CA ARG A 703 17.21 34.92 16.93
C ARG A 703 17.28 35.24 15.43
N PRO A 704 17.62 36.46 14.98
CA PRO A 704 17.65 36.81 13.55
C PRO A 704 18.55 35.90 12.70
N THR A 705 19.66 35.44 13.27
CA THR A 705 20.61 34.49 12.68
C THR A 705 20.04 33.08 12.47
N THR A 706 18.90 32.75 13.08
CA THR A 706 18.24 31.44 12.98
C THR A 706 17.22 31.47 11.84
N GLY A 707 17.51 30.70 10.79
CA GLY A 707 16.64 30.54 9.62
C GLY A 707 15.24 30.03 9.98
N CYS A 708 14.23 30.50 9.24
CA CYS A 708 12.83 30.17 9.51
C CYS A 708 12.43 28.72 9.20
N LYS A 709 13.19 28.02 8.35
CA LYS A 709 12.83 26.72 7.77
C LYS A 709 12.40 25.66 8.77
N SER A 710 13.10 25.52 9.90
CA SER A 710 12.77 24.52 10.92
C SER A 710 11.48 24.83 11.69
N LEU A 711 11.14 26.12 11.82
CA LEU A 711 9.94 26.61 12.48
C LEU A 711 8.72 26.53 11.54
N VAL A 712 8.87 26.94 10.28
CA VAL A 712 7.86 26.72 9.23
C VAL A 712 7.54 25.23 9.09
N GLN A 713 8.56 24.36 9.11
CA GLN A 713 8.36 22.91 9.06
C GLN A 713 7.63 22.35 10.30
N SER A 714 7.82 22.93 11.49
CA SER A 714 7.12 22.46 12.69
C SER A 714 5.65 22.92 12.77
N ILE A 715 5.31 24.02 12.08
CA ILE A 715 3.95 24.58 12.02
C ILE A 715 3.11 23.91 10.94
N LEU A 716 3.56 23.89 9.68
CA LEU A 716 2.76 23.37 8.54
C LEU A 716 2.82 21.84 8.43
N TYR A 717 3.96 21.26 8.77
CA TYR A 717 4.29 19.84 8.58
C TYR A 717 4.59 19.11 9.91
N PRO A 718 3.75 19.27 10.95
CA PRO A 718 4.04 18.75 12.29
C PRO A 718 4.16 17.23 12.30
N LYS A 719 5.30 16.73 12.79
CA LYS A 719 5.50 15.29 12.97
C LYS A 719 4.62 14.81 14.12
N LYS A 720 3.75 13.82 13.90
CA LYS A 720 3.02 13.14 14.99
C LYS A 720 4.02 12.59 16.01
N PHE A 721 4.10 13.26 17.15
CA PHE A 721 5.05 12.97 18.22
C PHE A 721 4.29 12.44 19.43
N TYR A 722 4.31 11.12 19.61
CA TYR A 722 3.79 10.48 20.81
C TYR A 722 4.88 10.45 21.87
N SER A 723 4.58 10.95 23.06
CA SER A 723 5.49 10.91 24.21
C SER A 723 4.69 10.75 25.48
N ALA A 724 5.32 10.20 26.52
CA ALA A 724 4.69 10.05 27.83
C ALA A 724 4.17 11.39 28.39
N ALA A 725 4.79 12.52 28.04
CA ALA A 725 4.33 13.85 28.45
C ALA A 725 3.03 14.29 27.72
N CYS A 726 2.87 13.94 26.45
CA CYS A 726 1.65 14.22 25.69
C CYS A 726 0.50 13.31 26.14
N ASP A 727 0.73 11.99 26.22
CA ASP A 727 -0.28 11.03 26.72
C ASP A 727 -0.69 11.36 28.17
N TYR A 728 0.22 11.87 29.01
CA TYR A 728 -0.08 12.35 30.36
C TYR A 728 -0.93 13.63 30.36
N GLY A 729 -0.57 14.63 29.54
CA GLY A 729 -1.35 15.87 29.40
C GLY A 729 -2.80 15.58 29.01
N ASN A 730 -3.01 14.90 27.88
CA ASN A 730 -4.34 14.57 27.38
C ASN A 730 -5.16 13.67 28.32
N LYS A 731 -4.52 12.90 29.22
CA LYS A 731 -5.20 12.08 30.23
C LYS A 731 -5.70 12.91 31.42
N TYR A 732 -4.94 13.90 31.86
CA TYR A 732 -5.20 14.63 33.11
C TYR A 732 -5.78 16.03 32.92
N GLU A 733 -5.82 16.57 31.70
CA GLU A 733 -6.42 17.86 31.35
C GLU A 733 -7.84 18.04 31.91
N SER A 734 -8.70 17.02 31.78
CA SER A 734 -10.07 17.05 32.34
C SER A 734 -10.10 17.01 33.88
N VAL A 735 -9.21 16.24 34.51
CA VAL A 735 -9.06 16.22 35.97
C VAL A 735 -8.59 17.57 36.49
N ALA A 736 -7.64 18.19 35.79
CA ALA A 736 -7.10 19.51 36.10
C ALA A 736 -8.13 20.62 35.89
N ARG A 737 -8.95 20.56 34.84
CA ARG A 737 -10.09 21.48 34.61
C ARG A 737 -11.10 21.40 35.75
N ASN A 738 -11.56 20.19 36.10
CA ASN A 738 -12.52 19.99 37.19
C ASN A 738 -11.96 20.38 38.57
N ALA A 739 -10.64 20.27 38.78
CA ALA A 739 -9.97 20.77 39.99
C ALA A 739 -9.89 22.30 40.01
N LEU A 740 -9.68 22.93 38.85
CA LEU A 740 -9.63 24.38 38.72
C LEU A 740 -11.01 25.03 38.89
N GLU A 741 -12.07 24.48 38.30
CA GLU A 741 -13.46 24.96 38.49
C GLU A 741 -13.82 25.06 39.98
N LYS A 742 -13.47 24.02 40.76
CA LYS A 742 -13.68 23.97 42.21
C LYS A 742 -12.86 25.02 42.97
N LEU A 743 -11.66 25.35 42.50
CA LEU A 743 -10.79 26.33 43.15
C LEU A 743 -11.24 27.77 42.85
N ILE A 744 -11.72 28.06 41.64
CA ILE A 744 -12.14 29.42 41.23
C ILE A 744 -13.62 29.72 41.51
N GLY A 745 -14.41 28.72 41.91
CA GLY A 745 -15.85 28.86 42.18
C GLY A 745 -16.69 29.19 40.92
N LYS A 746 -16.13 29.01 39.73
CA LYS A 746 -16.74 29.33 38.43
C LYS A 746 -16.60 28.16 37.46
N LYS A 747 -17.63 27.97 36.64
CA LYS A 747 -17.67 26.99 35.55
C LYS A 747 -16.69 27.38 34.43
N ILE A 748 -16.01 26.40 33.85
CA ILE A 748 -15.08 26.60 32.72
C ILE A 748 -15.71 25.99 31.47
N GLU A 749 -16.12 26.85 30.52
CA GLU A 749 -16.82 26.40 29.32
C GLU A 749 -15.85 25.97 28.21
N PRO A 750 -16.16 24.90 27.45
CA PRO A 750 -15.33 24.44 26.34
C PRO A 750 -15.45 25.38 25.14
N CYS A 751 -14.32 25.65 24.47
CA CYS A 751 -14.23 26.58 23.35
C CYS A 751 -13.42 26.00 22.17
N GLY A 752 -13.62 26.57 20.99
CA GLY A 752 -13.01 26.11 19.74
C GLY A 752 -11.75 26.86 19.34
N LEU A 753 -11.75 27.35 18.10
CA LEU A 753 -10.72 28.21 17.53
C LEU A 753 -11.26 29.64 17.43
N PHE A 754 -10.71 30.54 18.24
CA PHE A 754 -10.80 31.98 18.01
C PHE A 754 -9.88 32.37 16.85
N ILE A 755 -10.38 33.24 15.98
CA ILE A 755 -9.64 33.89 14.90
C ILE A 755 -9.64 35.37 15.24
N ASP A 756 -8.50 36.04 15.09
CA ASP A 756 -8.43 37.47 15.37
C ASP A 756 -9.27 38.26 14.35
N GLN A 757 -9.89 39.36 14.79
CA GLN A 757 -10.79 40.14 13.92
C GLN A 757 -10.04 41.06 12.95
N GLU A 758 -8.88 41.59 13.38
CA GLU A 758 -8.06 42.55 12.63
C GLU A 758 -7.00 41.81 11.82
N GLN A 759 -6.30 40.88 12.46
CA GLN A 759 -5.20 40.10 11.89
C GLN A 759 -5.63 38.64 11.72
N GLN A 760 -6.63 38.38 10.87
CA GLN A 760 -7.29 37.06 10.77
C GLN A 760 -6.36 35.87 10.44
N PHE A 761 -5.11 36.11 10.03
CA PHE A 761 -4.08 35.08 9.95
C PHE A 761 -3.56 34.58 11.31
N LEU A 762 -4.00 35.18 12.43
CA LEU A 762 -3.73 34.77 13.81
C LEU A 762 -4.92 34.01 14.40
N ALA A 763 -4.64 32.98 15.19
CA ALA A 763 -5.67 32.17 15.83
C ALA A 763 -5.28 31.62 17.22
N ALA A 764 -6.27 31.34 18.06
CA ALA A 764 -6.09 30.86 19.43
C ALA A 764 -7.11 29.77 19.79
N SER A 765 -6.67 28.78 20.56
CA SER A 765 -7.57 27.91 21.34
C SER A 765 -7.09 27.96 22.78
N PRO A 766 -7.86 28.56 23.70
CA PRO A 766 -7.70 28.35 25.14
C PRO A 766 -8.07 26.91 25.54
N ASP A 767 -7.68 26.52 26.75
CA ASP A 767 -8.13 25.27 27.38
C ASP A 767 -9.55 25.42 27.99
N GLY A 768 -10.11 26.63 28.04
CA GLY A 768 -11.50 26.94 28.39
C GLY A 768 -11.77 28.45 28.52
N ILE A 769 -13.05 28.81 28.72
CA ILE A 769 -13.53 30.18 28.94
C ILE A 769 -14.14 30.32 30.34
N ILE A 770 -13.95 31.48 30.97
CA ILE A 770 -14.66 31.88 32.20
C ILE A 770 -15.54 33.10 31.86
N GLU A 771 -16.86 32.89 31.84
CA GLU A 771 -17.85 33.94 31.54
C GLU A 771 -17.55 34.65 30.20
N GLU A 772 -17.85 35.94 30.07
CA GLU A 772 -17.55 36.71 28.85
C GLU A 772 -16.15 37.36 28.87
N LYS A 773 -15.45 37.32 30.01
CA LYS A 773 -14.27 38.19 30.26
C LYS A 773 -12.97 37.44 30.50
N GLY A 774 -13.03 36.17 30.91
CA GLY A 774 -11.87 35.36 31.27
C GLY A 774 -11.63 34.18 30.34
N ILE A 775 -10.38 33.70 30.31
CA ILE A 775 -10.00 32.42 29.69
C ILE A 775 -9.14 31.57 30.63
N VAL A 776 -8.88 30.34 30.23
CA VAL A 776 -8.10 29.36 31.00
C VAL A 776 -7.04 28.71 30.12
N GLU A 777 -5.85 28.51 30.70
CA GLU A 777 -4.72 27.79 30.11
C GLU A 777 -4.14 26.84 31.17
N ILE A 778 -4.27 25.52 30.96
CA ILE A 778 -3.94 24.46 31.92
C ILE A 778 -2.72 23.67 31.44
N LYS A 779 -1.74 23.44 32.31
CA LYS A 779 -0.56 22.63 32.00
C LYS A 779 -0.34 21.53 33.03
N CYS A 780 -0.20 20.29 32.55
CA CYS A 780 0.06 19.10 33.35
C CYS A 780 1.51 18.59 33.09
N PRO A 781 2.54 19.18 33.72
CA PRO A 781 3.94 18.88 33.41
C PRO A 781 4.37 17.49 33.94
N TYR A 782 4.54 16.53 33.03
CA TYR A 782 5.06 15.17 33.33
C TYR A 782 6.42 15.14 34.06
N SER A 783 7.20 16.22 33.96
CA SER A 783 8.46 16.45 34.69
C SER A 783 8.28 16.70 36.20
N ALA A 784 7.08 17.06 36.65
CA ALA A 784 6.72 17.36 38.03
C ALA A 784 5.53 16.49 38.53
N ARG A 785 5.21 15.38 37.85
CA ARG A 785 4.07 14.52 38.18
C ARG A 785 4.13 13.81 39.56
N GLU A 786 5.33 13.71 40.14
CA GLU A 786 5.60 13.04 41.43
C GLU A 786 5.90 14.06 42.55
N MET A 787 5.47 15.32 42.41
CA MET A 787 5.74 16.42 43.35
C MET A 787 4.67 17.51 43.27
N THR A 788 4.67 18.43 44.22
CA THR A 788 3.83 19.65 44.17
C THR A 788 4.30 20.61 43.05
N PRO A 789 3.42 21.50 42.55
CA PRO A 789 3.84 22.56 41.61
C PRO A 789 4.97 23.45 42.18
N GLU A 790 4.90 23.77 43.46
CA GLU A 790 5.86 24.55 44.24
C GLU A 790 7.25 23.91 44.23
N GLU A 791 7.34 22.63 44.59
CA GLU A 791 8.59 21.86 44.45
C GLU A 791 9.07 21.81 43.00
N GLY A 792 8.15 21.68 42.04
CA GLY A 792 8.47 21.70 40.62
C GLY A 792 9.11 23.01 40.16
N ILE A 793 8.74 24.15 40.73
CA ILE A 793 9.37 25.46 40.50
C ILE A 793 10.77 25.49 41.14
N ILE A 794 10.89 25.13 42.43
CA ILE A 794 12.16 25.12 43.17
C ILE A 794 13.19 24.21 42.49
N LYS A 795 12.77 23.01 42.06
CA LYS A 795 13.56 22.00 41.34
C LYS A 795 13.74 22.32 39.84
N ARG A 796 13.31 23.52 39.38
CA ARG A 796 13.33 24.02 37.99
C ARG A 796 12.73 23.05 36.94
N LYS A 797 11.80 22.18 37.37
CA LYS A 797 10.98 21.31 36.48
C LYS A 797 9.83 22.08 35.84
N ILE A 798 9.41 23.16 36.50
CA ILE A 798 8.53 24.22 36.01
C ILE A 798 9.37 25.50 35.96
N THR A 799 9.35 26.22 34.83
CA THR A 799 10.22 27.39 34.57
C THR A 799 9.45 28.67 34.27
N PHE A 800 8.13 28.65 34.52
CA PHE A 800 7.22 29.77 34.30
C PHE A 800 7.34 30.83 35.40
N TRP A 801 7.42 30.38 36.65
CA TRP A 801 7.82 31.23 37.78
C TRP A 801 9.33 31.11 38.03
N ASP A 802 9.91 32.12 38.67
CA ASP A 802 11.24 32.03 39.28
C ASP A 802 11.19 31.36 40.66
N LYS A 803 12.31 31.36 41.40
CA LYS A 803 12.37 30.76 42.75
C LYS A 803 11.56 31.53 43.80
N ASN A 804 11.22 32.78 43.53
CA ASN A 804 10.53 33.69 44.43
C ASN A 804 9.01 33.76 44.13
N GLY A 805 8.54 33.03 43.11
CA GLY A 805 7.15 33.04 42.66
C GLY A 805 6.82 34.13 41.64
N VAL A 806 7.81 34.82 41.07
CA VAL A 806 7.57 35.90 40.09
C VAL A 806 7.43 35.32 38.68
N ILE A 807 6.42 35.78 37.92
CA ILE A 807 6.16 35.34 36.55
C ILE A 807 7.30 35.76 35.61
N ASN A 808 7.88 34.81 34.90
CA ASN A 808 8.83 35.05 33.84
C ASN A 808 8.10 35.50 32.55
N LYS A 809 7.88 36.81 32.38
CA LYS A 809 7.28 37.39 31.15
C LYS A 809 7.98 36.93 29.85
N LYS A 810 9.27 36.55 29.91
CA LYS A 810 10.02 36.03 28.74
C LYS A 810 9.76 34.54 28.46
N HIS A 811 8.94 33.84 29.25
CA HIS A 811 8.62 32.42 29.05
C HIS A 811 7.63 32.21 27.90
N LYS A 812 7.78 31.11 27.16
CA LYS A 812 6.95 30.82 25.98
C LYS A 812 5.44 30.73 26.28
N TRP A 813 5.06 30.35 27.50
CA TRP A 813 3.65 30.31 27.92
C TRP A 813 3.07 31.72 28.18
N PHE A 814 3.89 32.72 28.53
CA PHE A 814 3.41 34.09 28.70
C PHE A 814 2.99 34.69 27.35
N TYR A 815 3.85 34.57 26.32
CA TYR A 815 3.51 34.91 24.94
C TYR A 815 2.30 34.12 24.40
N GLN A 816 2.12 32.85 24.80
CA GLN A 816 0.93 32.09 24.42
C GLN A 816 -0.33 32.67 25.06
N VAL A 817 -0.30 32.97 26.37
CA VAL A 817 -1.44 33.53 27.10
C VAL A 817 -1.80 34.93 26.60
N GLN A 818 -0.82 35.84 26.42
CA GLN A 818 -1.09 37.17 25.85
C GLN A 818 -1.67 37.08 24.44
N GLY A 819 -1.17 36.13 23.63
CA GLY A 819 -1.76 35.83 22.32
C GLY A 819 -3.17 35.27 22.37
N GLN A 820 -3.50 34.43 23.37
CA GLN A 820 -4.87 33.94 23.58
C GLN A 820 -5.81 35.06 24.06
N LEU A 821 -5.32 36.01 24.86
CA LEU A 821 -6.08 37.15 25.38
C LEU A 821 -6.43 38.15 24.28
N HIS A 822 -5.44 38.57 23.47
CA HIS A 822 -5.67 39.49 22.36
C HIS A 822 -6.59 38.85 21.29
N VAL A 823 -6.28 37.63 20.84
CA VAL A 823 -7.04 36.97 19.75
C VAL A 823 -8.48 36.61 20.16
N ALA A 824 -8.75 36.31 21.43
CA ALA A 824 -10.11 36.11 21.92
C ALA A 824 -10.82 37.42 22.36
N LYS A 825 -10.10 38.56 22.36
CA LYS A 825 -10.48 39.85 22.97
C LYS A 825 -11.06 39.63 24.38
N ARG A 826 -10.19 39.16 25.30
CA ARG A 826 -10.51 38.78 26.70
C ARG A 826 -9.56 39.48 27.68
N LEU A 827 -10.05 39.80 28.87
CA LEU A 827 -9.37 40.70 29.82
C LEU A 827 -8.34 39.99 30.70
N TYR A 828 -8.57 38.72 31.04
CA TYR A 828 -7.69 37.96 31.93
C TYR A 828 -7.67 36.46 31.63
N CYS A 829 -6.56 35.82 31.94
CA CYS A 829 -6.36 34.37 31.85
C CYS A 829 -6.03 33.82 33.24
N VAL A 830 -6.76 32.79 33.67
CA VAL A 830 -6.34 31.95 34.80
C VAL A 830 -5.39 30.89 34.25
N PHE A 831 -4.09 31.14 34.42
CA PHE A 831 -3.05 30.19 34.07
C PHE A 831 -2.88 29.17 35.21
N ALA A 832 -2.95 27.88 34.89
CA ALA A 832 -3.00 26.81 35.88
C ALA A 832 -1.94 25.73 35.60
N VAL A 833 -1.22 25.32 36.64
CA VAL A 833 -0.30 24.16 36.59
C VAL A 833 -0.75 23.12 37.60
N TRP A 834 -1.14 21.95 37.07
CA TRP A 834 -1.68 20.83 37.85
C TRP A 834 -0.69 19.68 37.94
N THR A 835 -0.56 19.10 39.13
CA THR A 835 0.04 17.79 39.38
C THR A 835 -0.91 16.96 40.26
N PRO A 836 -0.69 15.64 40.41
CA PRO A 836 -1.49 14.80 41.31
C PRO A 836 -1.41 15.20 42.78
N HIS A 837 -0.46 16.08 43.14
CA HIS A 837 -0.19 16.54 44.50
C HIS A 837 -0.62 17.99 44.75
N GLY A 838 -1.10 18.72 43.75
CA GLY A 838 -1.52 20.11 43.92
C GLY A 838 -1.82 20.86 42.62
N LEU A 839 -2.44 22.03 42.77
CA LEU A 839 -2.79 22.94 41.69
C LEU A 839 -2.29 24.34 42.04
N LYS A 840 -1.44 24.91 41.18
CA LYS A 840 -0.99 26.31 41.29
C LYS A 840 -1.66 27.14 40.20
N THR A 841 -2.17 28.30 40.57
CA THR A 841 -2.85 29.25 39.68
C THR A 841 -2.19 30.61 39.71
N GLU A 842 -2.38 31.36 38.62
CA GLU A 842 -1.91 32.73 38.41
C GLU A 842 -2.92 33.48 37.54
N THR A 843 -3.22 34.74 37.85
CA THR A 843 -4.12 35.55 37.01
C THR A 843 -3.32 36.53 36.17
N ILE A 844 -3.33 36.34 34.86
CA ILE A 844 -2.57 37.13 33.90
C ILE A 844 -3.55 38.05 33.17
N LEU A 845 -3.38 39.36 33.32
CA LEU A 845 -4.17 40.36 32.60
C LEU A 845 -3.66 40.54 31.17
N ALA A 846 -4.53 41.00 30.27
CA ALA A 846 -4.15 41.42 28.93
C ALA A 846 -3.19 42.63 29.00
N ASP A 847 -2.07 42.55 28.27
CA ASP A 847 -1.01 43.55 28.24
C ASP A 847 -0.81 44.04 26.81
N GLU A 848 -1.69 44.93 26.33
CA GLU A 848 -1.65 45.44 24.95
C GLU A 848 -0.32 46.16 24.64
N SER A 849 0.34 46.72 25.66
CA SER A 849 1.67 47.32 25.52
C SER A 849 2.74 46.29 25.17
N PHE A 850 2.65 45.09 25.75
CA PHE A 850 3.49 43.95 25.41
C PHE A 850 3.10 43.32 24.07
N TRP A 851 1.81 43.30 23.73
CA TRP A 851 1.34 42.83 22.42
C TRP A 851 1.94 43.66 21.28
N SER A 852 1.78 44.98 21.30
CA SER A 852 2.24 45.84 20.20
C SER A 852 3.77 45.85 20.06
N HIS A 853 4.51 45.98 21.16
CA HIS A 853 5.97 46.18 21.11
C HIS A 853 6.80 44.87 21.09
N GLU A 854 6.33 43.78 21.70
CA GLU A 854 7.09 42.53 21.85
C GLU A 854 6.51 41.35 21.04
N MET A 855 5.36 41.53 20.36
CA MET A 855 4.70 40.44 19.63
C MET A 855 4.29 40.78 18.20
N GLN A 856 3.48 41.83 17.99
CA GLN A 856 2.73 42.04 16.75
C GLN A 856 3.61 42.01 15.49
N ASP A 857 4.62 42.88 15.40
CA ASP A 857 5.52 42.96 14.24
C ASP A 857 6.27 41.65 13.94
N TYR A 858 6.72 40.94 14.99
CA TYR A 858 7.42 39.66 14.84
C TYR A 858 6.50 38.55 14.32
N LEU A 859 5.20 38.60 14.64
CA LEU A 859 4.20 37.66 14.14
C LEU A 859 3.81 37.98 12.69
N VAL A 860 3.65 39.27 12.36
CA VAL A 860 3.36 39.76 11.00
C VAL A 860 4.51 39.41 10.04
N ASP A 861 5.76 39.76 10.37
CA ASP A 861 6.94 39.44 9.56
C ASP A 861 7.06 37.92 9.35
N PHE A 862 6.97 37.13 10.42
CA PHE A 862 7.10 35.68 10.28
C PHE A 862 5.96 35.08 9.44
N PHE A 863 4.74 35.60 9.52
CA PHE A 863 3.66 35.17 8.64
C PHE A 863 3.99 35.50 7.18
N ASP A 864 4.19 36.77 6.84
CA ASP A 864 4.31 37.23 5.45
C ASP A 864 5.62 36.81 4.76
N ASN A 865 6.73 36.75 5.50
CA ASN A 865 8.06 36.46 4.97
C ASN A 865 8.52 35.01 5.15
N CYS A 866 7.88 34.21 6.01
CA CYS A 866 8.32 32.84 6.29
C CYS A 866 7.22 31.78 6.12
N LEU A 867 6.03 32.00 6.68
CA LEU A 867 4.96 30.99 6.67
C LEU A 867 4.15 31.01 5.38
N LEU A 868 3.60 32.17 5.03
CA LEU A 868 2.73 32.40 3.87
C LEU A 868 3.38 31.97 2.52
N PRO A 869 4.69 32.22 2.25
CA PRO A 869 5.33 31.75 1.02
C PRO A 869 5.41 30.22 0.87
N GLU A 870 5.29 29.45 1.95
CA GLU A 870 5.29 27.98 1.92
C GLU A 870 3.87 27.40 1.98
N ILE A 871 2.87 28.20 2.39
CA ILE A 871 1.44 27.89 2.22
C ILE A 871 1.02 28.07 0.76
N VAL A 872 1.30 29.24 0.18
CA VAL A 872 0.85 29.64 -1.16
C VAL A 872 1.62 28.92 -2.27
N ASP A 873 2.93 28.75 -2.11
CA ASP A 873 3.77 28.02 -3.06
C ASP A 873 4.64 26.98 -2.34
N SER A 874 4.01 25.89 -1.90
CA SER A 874 4.66 24.81 -1.15
C SER A 874 5.80 24.16 -1.94
N ARG A 875 7.03 24.41 -1.49
CA ARG A 875 8.21 23.67 -1.97
C ARG A 875 8.18 22.22 -1.49
N VAL A 876 7.61 21.94 -0.31
CA VAL A 876 7.49 20.56 0.20
C VAL A 876 6.57 19.70 -0.66
N ALA A 877 5.49 20.25 -1.22
CA ALA A 877 4.64 19.53 -2.19
C ALA A 877 5.41 19.16 -3.47
N ARG A 878 6.34 20.03 -3.90
CA ARG A 878 7.26 19.83 -5.05
C ARG A 878 8.54 19.04 -4.69
N ASN A 879 8.67 18.55 -3.45
CA ASN A 879 9.85 17.86 -2.89
C ASN A 879 11.14 18.72 -2.85
N MET A 880 11.01 20.04 -2.98
CA MET A 880 12.09 21.03 -2.85
C MET A 880 12.29 21.43 -1.37
N PRO A 881 13.46 21.98 -1.00
CA PRO A 881 13.69 22.49 0.35
C PRO A 881 12.91 23.80 0.60
N ILE A 882 12.13 23.82 1.69
CA ILE A 882 11.46 25.02 2.25
C ILE A 882 12.38 26.24 2.22
N ARG A 883 11.84 27.39 1.83
CA ARG A 883 12.50 28.70 1.83
C ARG A 883 13.09 29.01 3.21
N ASP A 884 14.36 29.39 3.29
CA ASP A 884 15.05 29.62 4.57
C ASP A 884 15.55 31.06 4.70
N LYS A 885 14.61 31.98 4.96
CA LYS A 885 14.90 33.38 5.20
C LYS A 885 15.49 33.53 6.62
N LYS A 886 16.72 34.05 6.70
CA LYS A 886 17.24 34.66 7.94
C LYS A 886 16.65 36.06 8.04
N ASN A 887 16.33 36.52 9.24
CA ASN A 887 15.89 37.91 9.38
C ASN A 887 17.13 38.80 9.33
N LYS A 888 17.11 39.82 8.46
CA LYS A 888 17.81 41.06 8.75
C LYS A 888 17.24 41.60 10.08
N SER A 889 18.05 42.18 10.94
CA SER A 889 17.51 42.69 12.20
C SER A 889 16.71 43.98 11.93
N LEU A 890 15.77 44.29 12.82
CA LEU A 890 15.09 45.60 12.88
C LEU A 890 16.03 46.73 13.39
N LYS A 891 17.34 46.55 13.21
CA LYS A 891 18.41 47.56 13.36
C LYS A 891 19.31 47.66 12.13
N ASP A 892 19.01 46.88 11.08
CA ASP A 892 19.65 46.92 9.76
C ASP A 892 18.70 47.50 8.68
N LEU A 893 17.68 48.23 9.15
CA LEU A 893 16.68 49.02 8.44
C LEU A 893 16.50 50.33 9.22
#